data_AF-A0A5C7GDN3-F1
#
_entry.id   AF-A0A5C7GDN3-F1
#
_cell.length_a   1.000
_cell.length_b   1.000
_cell.length_c   1.000
_cell.angle_alpha   90.00
_cell.angle_beta   90.00
_cell.angle_gamma   90.00
#
_symmetry.space_group_name_H-M   'P 1'
#
loop_
_entity.id
_entity.type
_entity.pdbx_description
1 polymer ?
#
loop_
_entity_poly.entity_id
_entity_poly.type
_entity_poly.pdbx_seq_one_letter_code
_entity_poly.pdbx_strand_id
1 'polypeptide(L)'
;MNANSQYQNPPEYDIVEAEYFFDTDPGVGNTGNILPGTQDGAIDETFAISTTGLTDGLHVLHIRAKDTDGNWSLYERQYFFVNANSQYQNPTEYNIVEAEYFFDTDPGVGNTGNILPVTQAGAIDETFAISTTGLTEGLHVLHIRAKDANGTWSLYERKYFFVNANSQYQNPTEYDIVEAEYFFDTDPGVGNTGNTLSLTQGSSIDETLVIPIDINMAEGDYVLHVRVKDENGTWSLYLVEEITVGALDTDNDGILDVDDNCVDTANADQADTDSDTVGDVCDNCPDDANTDQADADADTVGDICDACPGFDDTVDNDSDGFPEGCDCDDTNAGINDDATDIPDNNIDEDCDGTDLKTWYQDADSDGYGNPNMSQTANSQPIGYVSDNTDCDDTESAAYPGNTEICDGIDNNCDGQIDEGVLSTFYADTDGDGYGNPNDSMQACSAPTGYVTDNTDCDDTQAAAYPGNTETCDGIDNDCDGQVDEGVLSTFYADADSDGYGNPNDSIQACSAPTGYVSDNTDCDDTQAAAYPGNTEICDGIDNNCDGQIDEGVLSTFYADTDGDGYGDVNVTTQACSAPTGYVSDNTDCDDTQAAAYPGNTEICDGIDNNCDGQVDEGVLSTFYADTDGDGYGDSSVTAQACTAPDGYVADNTDCDDTEAASNPGNAEVCDGIDNDCDGEIDEGVLSTFYADSDGDGYGDINMTTQACSAPSGYVDDSSDCDDTSASVYPGAQEIPNDGMDQDCNGSDLVIPDTDSDGILDNVDNCIDTPNPDQKDSDNDGIGDECDVMGIVVPKGFSPNGDGTNDTWMIENITAYPRNNIKVFNRWGNKVYESNNYQNNWNGESKEGGSGKLPVGPYLYIIELNEPGFSPVQGWMYINY
;
A
#
# COMPACT_ATOMS: atom_id res chain seq x y z
N MET A 1 6.70 -28.13 -5.42
CA MET A 1 5.79 -28.58 -6.51
C MET A 1 4.39 -28.13 -6.12
N ASN A 2 3.67 -27.36 -6.95
CA ASN A 2 2.29 -26.92 -6.65
C ASN A 2 1.26 -27.84 -7.33
N ALA A 3 0.19 -28.15 -6.59
CA ALA A 3 -0.99 -28.86 -7.07
C ALA A 3 -2.14 -27.85 -7.21
N ASN A 4 -2.75 -27.66 -8.39
CA ASN A 4 -4.07 -28.21 -8.73
C ASN A 4 -4.65 -27.71 -10.08
N SER A 5 -5.64 -28.48 -10.56
CA SER A 5 -6.75 -28.23 -11.50
C SER A 5 -6.59 -27.34 -12.77
N GLN A 6 -6.64 -28.03 -13.92
CA GLN A 6 -7.39 -27.67 -15.15
C GLN A 6 -7.76 -26.19 -15.41
N TYR A 7 -6.82 -25.33 -15.80
CA TYR A 7 -7.12 -24.17 -16.66
C TYR A 7 -6.00 -23.92 -17.68
N GLN A 8 -6.38 -23.28 -18.80
CA GLN A 8 -5.51 -22.84 -19.89
C GLN A 8 -4.25 -22.13 -19.36
N ASN A 9 -3.12 -22.26 -20.07
CA ASN A 9 -1.83 -21.58 -19.79
C ASN A 9 -2.05 -20.24 -19.04
N PRO A 10 -1.68 -20.16 -17.74
CA PRO A 10 -1.78 -18.90 -17.02
C PRO A 10 -0.80 -17.89 -17.62
N PRO A 11 -1.09 -16.58 -17.52
CA PRO A 11 -0.07 -15.57 -17.75
C PRO A 11 1.14 -15.86 -16.85
N GLU A 12 2.36 -15.57 -17.32
CA GLU A 12 3.53 -15.48 -16.45
C GLU A 12 3.19 -14.49 -15.34
N TYR A 13 3.10 -14.99 -14.10
CA TYR A 13 2.84 -14.17 -12.94
C TYR A 13 4.18 -13.69 -12.37
N ASP A 14 4.40 -12.38 -12.44
CA ASP A 14 5.58 -11.76 -11.85
C ASP A 14 5.44 -11.71 -10.33
N ILE A 15 6.56 -11.83 -9.60
CA ILE A 15 6.55 -11.76 -8.14
C ILE A 15 6.55 -10.29 -7.70
N VAL A 16 5.51 -9.84 -7.01
CA VAL A 16 5.40 -8.42 -6.62
C VAL A 16 5.93 -8.13 -5.21
N GLU A 17 5.98 -9.14 -4.36
CA GLU A 17 6.31 -9.01 -2.95
C GLU A 17 6.79 -10.35 -2.39
N ALA A 18 7.63 -10.36 -1.35
CA ALA A 18 7.94 -11.57 -0.60
C ALA A 18 8.01 -11.26 0.89
N GLU A 19 7.76 -12.24 1.73
CA GLU A 19 7.83 -12.08 3.18
C GLU A 19 8.64 -13.20 3.82
N TYR A 20 9.21 -12.92 4.98
CA TYR A 20 9.98 -13.89 5.74
C TYR A 20 9.58 -13.95 7.22
N PHE A 21 9.77 -15.12 7.83
CA PHE A 21 9.53 -15.32 9.26
C PHE A 21 10.42 -16.42 9.84
N PHE A 22 10.52 -16.45 11.18
CA PHE A 22 11.34 -17.40 11.90
C PHE A 22 10.50 -18.36 12.73
N ASP A 23 10.81 -19.65 12.62
CA ASP A 23 10.29 -20.78 13.40
C ASP A 23 8.79 -21.07 13.28
N THR A 24 7.94 -20.11 13.67
CA THR A 24 6.48 -20.24 13.68
C THR A 24 5.89 -19.35 12.59
N ASP A 25 5.00 -19.90 11.77
CA ASP A 25 4.29 -19.14 10.73
C ASP A 25 3.26 -18.21 11.36
N PRO A 26 3.38 -16.88 11.23
CA PRO A 26 2.41 -15.93 11.77
C PRO A 26 1.16 -15.77 10.88
N GLY A 27 1.04 -16.55 9.80
CA GLY A 27 -0.04 -16.44 8.83
C GLY A 27 0.31 -15.53 7.66
N VAL A 28 -0.36 -15.77 6.54
CA VAL A 28 -0.09 -15.15 5.23
C VAL A 28 -0.25 -13.63 5.27
N GLY A 29 0.81 -12.90 4.95
CA GLY A 29 0.82 -11.42 4.91
C GLY A 29 0.94 -10.74 6.28
N ASN A 30 1.08 -11.49 7.36
CA ASN A 30 1.03 -10.96 8.73
C ASN A 30 2.41 -10.76 9.37
N THR A 31 3.50 -11.01 8.63
CA THR A 31 4.85 -10.97 9.19
C THR A 31 5.38 -9.55 9.41
N GLY A 32 4.91 -8.57 8.62
CA GLY A 32 5.50 -7.22 8.52
C GLY A 32 6.94 -7.18 7.97
N ASN A 33 7.51 -8.36 7.67
CA ASN A 33 8.91 -8.57 7.31
C ASN A 33 9.01 -8.80 5.80
N ILE A 34 8.94 -7.70 5.05
CA ILE A 34 8.84 -7.72 3.59
C ILE A 34 10.22 -7.65 2.92
N LEU A 35 10.45 -8.56 1.98
CA LEU A 35 11.53 -8.53 1.01
C LEU A 35 11.02 -7.87 -0.29
N PRO A 36 11.80 -7.00 -0.93
CA PRO A 36 11.40 -6.41 -2.20
C PRO A 36 11.28 -7.50 -3.26
N GLY A 37 10.08 -7.65 -3.85
CA GLY A 37 9.85 -8.50 -5.01
C GLY A 37 10.43 -7.88 -6.29
N THR A 38 10.79 -8.73 -7.26
CA THR A 38 11.23 -8.31 -8.59
C THR A 38 10.16 -8.67 -9.62
N GLN A 39 9.90 -7.78 -10.60
CA GLN A 39 8.94 -8.04 -11.69
C GLN A 39 9.48 -9.10 -12.67
N ASP A 40 9.75 -10.29 -12.16
CA ASP A 40 10.20 -11.50 -12.85
C ASP A 40 9.54 -12.71 -12.17
N GLY A 41 9.54 -13.86 -12.85
CA GLY A 41 8.94 -15.10 -12.37
C GLY A 41 9.76 -15.85 -11.31
N ALA A 42 10.86 -15.28 -10.81
CA ALA A 42 11.74 -15.89 -9.81
C ALA A 42 12.42 -14.83 -8.93
N ILE A 43 12.64 -15.19 -7.67
CA ILE A 43 13.51 -14.45 -6.75
C ILE A 43 14.90 -15.09 -6.81
N ASP A 44 15.86 -14.46 -7.48
CA ASP A 44 17.25 -14.91 -7.60
C ASP A 44 18.27 -13.94 -6.95
N GLU A 45 17.77 -12.95 -6.21
CA GLU A 45 18.56 -11.92 -5.56
C GLU A 45 19.11 -12.37 -4.19
N THR A 46 20.15 -11.66 -3.73
CA THR A 46 20.71 -11.86 -2.39
C THR A 46 20.12 -10.85 -1.41
N PHE A 47 19.48 -11.34 -0.35
CA PHE A 47 18.89 -10.51 0.71
C PHE A 47 19.69 -10.59 2.01
N ALA A 48 19.73 -9.48 2.75
CA ALA A 48 20.24 -9.45 4.11
C ALA A 48 19.05 -9.50 5.09
N ILE A 49 18.88 -10.64 5.76
CA ILE A 49 17.81 -10.86 6.73
C ILE A 49 18.38 -10.70 8.14
N SER A 50 17.82 -9.76 8.91
CA SER A 50 18.26 -9.50 10.27
C SER A 50 17.90 -10.69 11.17
N THR A 51 18.85 -11.14 11.97
CA THR A 51 18.64 -12.18 13.00
C THR A 51 18.59 -11.59 14.41
N THR A 52 18.56 -10.26 14.51
CA THR A 52 18.44 -9.53 15.77
C THR A 52 17.12 -9.85 16.44
N GLY A 53 17.15 -10.22 17.72
CA GLY A 53 15.97 -10.61 18.50
C GLY A 53 15.75 -12.11 18.64
N LEU A 54 16.43 -12.93 17.84
CA LEU A 54 16.38 -14.40 17.97
C LEU A 54 17.20 -14.90 19.16
N THR A 55 16.67 -15.91 19.83
CA THR A 55 17.32 -16.54 21.00
C THR A 55 18.54 -17.39 20.62
N ASP A 56 19.34 -17.80 21.60
CA ASP A 56 20.45 -18.75 21.37
C ASP A 56 19.88 -20.14 21.02
N GLY A 57 20.07 -20.62 19.81
CA GLY A 57 19.42 -21.87 19.38
C GLY A 57 19.42 -22.15 17.90
N LEU A 58 18.86 -23.31 17.54
CA LEU A 58 18.55 -23.66 16.16
C LEU A 58 17.23 -22.96 15.78
N HIS A 59 17.27 -22.18 14.71
CA HIS A 59 16.15 -21.45 14.15
C HIS A 59 15.91 -21.89 12.70
N VAL A 60 14.69 -21.66 12.21
CA VAL A 60 14.27 -21.95 10.84
C VAL A 60 13.76 -20.66 10.20
N LEU A 61 14.43 -20.21 9.14
CA LEU A 61 13.97 -19.12 8.30
C LEU A 61 12.99 -19.68 7.28
N HIS A 62 11.85 -19.02 7.12
CA HIS A 62 10.85 -19.32 6.10
C HIS A 62 10.69 -18.09 5.19
N ILE A 63 10.57 -18.30 3.88
CA ILE A 63 10.32 -17.23 2.90
C ILE A 63 9.21 -17.68 1.96
N ARG A 64 8.18 -16.85 1.75
CA ARG A 64 7.16 -17.04 0.71
C ARG A 64 6.98 -15.77 -0.13
N ALA A 65 6.52 -15.94 -1.36
CA ALA A 65 6.43 -14.88 -2.37
C ALA A 65 4.98 -14.65 -2.80
N LYS A 66 4.62 -13.41 -3.13
CA LYS A 66 3.32 -12.98 -3.61
C LYS A 66 3.37 -12.67 -5.09
N ASP A 67 2.42 -13.17 -5.85
CA ASP A 67 2.30 -12.89 -7.28
C ASP A 67 1.51 -11.60 -7.57
N THR A 68 1.47 -11.20 -8.84
CA THR A 68 0.71 -10.01 -9.31
C THR A 68 -0.77 -10.02 -9.00
N ASP A 69 -1.38 -11.19 -8.78
CA ASP A 69 -2.80 -11.35 -8.47
C ASP A 69 -3.06 -11.31 -6.95
N GLY A 70 -1.99 -11.27 -6.15
CA GLY A 70 -2.03 -11.15 -4.71
C GLY A 70 -1.96 -12.48 -3.97
N ASN A 71 -1.73 -13.59 -4.66
CA ASN A 71 -1.65 -14.93 -4.06
C ASN A 71 -0.25 -15.18 -3.52
N TRP A 72 -0.17 -15.76 -2.32
CA TRP A 72 1.09 -16.13 -1.70
C TRP A 72 1.46 -17.58 -1.99
N SER A 73 2.74 -17.82 -2.25
CA SER A 73 3.31 -19.15 -2.37
C SER A 73 3.37 -19.86 -1.01
N LEU A 74 3.57 -21.18 -1.04
CA LEU A 74 4.12 -21.86 0.13
C LEU A 74 5.55 -21.34 0.41
N TYR A 75 6.05 -21.60 1.61
CA TYR A 75 7.36 -21.11 2.01
C TYR A 75 8.49 -22.11 1.70
N GLU A 76 9.66 -21.59 1.32
CA GLU A 76 10.93 -22.31 1.40
C GLU A 76 11.54 -22.13 2.80
N ARG A 77 12.22 -23.16 3.32
CA ARG A 77 12.80 -23.11 4.68
C ARG A 77 14.29 -23.42 4.74
N GLN A 78 15.01 -22.68 5.58
CA GLN A 78 16.43 -22.86 5.84
C GLN A 78 16.74 -22.89 7.34
N TYR A 79 17.44 -23.92 7.79
CA TYR A 79 17.90 -24.04 9.17
C TYR A 79 19.18 -23.23 9.39
N PHE A 80 19.24 -22.47 10.47
CA PHE A 80 20.43 -21.74 10.90
C PHE A 80 20.52 -21.72 12.43
N PHE A 81 21.70 -21.42 12.98
CA PHE A 81 21.91 -21.41 14.42
C PHE A 81 22.31 -20.01 14.86
N VAL A 82 21.56 -19.42 15.80
CA VAL A 82 21.86 -18.12 16.40
C VAL A 82 22.65 -18.36 17.67
N ASN A 83 23.81 -17.69 17.80
CA ASN A 83 24.64 -17.75 19.00
C ASN A 83 24.76 -16.38 19.67
N ALA A 84 23.91 -16.09 20.67
CA ALA A 84 23.84 -14.82 21.38
C ALA A 84 25.02 -14.56 22.32
N ASN A 85 25.84 -15.59 22.61
CA ASN A 85 26.97 -15.50 23.56
C ASN A 85 28.35 -15.46 22.90
N SER A 86 28.43 -15.19 21.60
CA SER A 86 29.72 -15.06 20.97
C SER A 86 30.32 -13.67 21.24
N GLN A 87 31.34 -13.60 22.10
CA GLN A 87 32.33 -12.51 22.07
C GLN A 87 33.20 -12.57 20.79
N TYR A 88 32.64 -13.06 19.69
CA TYR A 88 33.23 -13.04 18.37
C TYR A 88 32.75 -11.77 17.69
N GLN A 89 33.58 -10.72 17.76
CA GLN A 89 33.53 -9.66 16.78
C GLN A 89 33.46 -10.30 15.39
N ASN A 90 32.46 -9.94 14.59
CA ASN A 90 32.32 -10.36 13.20
C ASN A 90 33.67 -10.10 12.51
N PRO A 91 34.45 -11.14 12.20
CA PRO A 91 35.71 -10.90 11.55
C PRO A 91 35.43 -10.60 10.09
N THR A 92 36.12 -9.59 9.55
CA THR A 92 36.33 -9.41 8.11
C THR A 92 36.51 -10.78 7.45
N GLU A 93 35.65 -11.13 6.49
CA GLU A 93 35.61 -12.41 5.75
C GLU A 93 36.96 -13.15 5.78
N TYR A 94 37.03 -14.23 6.57
CA TYR A 94 38.19 -15.11 6.50
C TYR A 94 38.01 -16.01 5.29
N ASN A 95 38.72 -15.71 4.21
CA ASN A 95 38.74 -16.57 3.04
C ASN A 95 39.03 -18.03 3.44
N ILE A 96 38.29 -18.95 2.85
CA ILE A 96 38.52 -20.38 2.97
C ILE A 96 39.82 -20.71 2.24
N VAL A 97 40.76 -21.33 2.94
CA VAL A 97 42.11 -21.61 2.40
C VAL A 97 42.37 -23.09 2.16
N GLU A 98 41.55 -23.97 2.73
CA GLU A 98 41.71 -25.42 2.62
C GLU A 98 40.37 -26.11 2.90
N ALA A 99 40.07 -27.24 2.25
CA ALA A 99 38.95 -28.11 2.63
C ALA A 99 39.42 -29.57 2.69
N GLU A 100 38.79 -30.37 3.53
CA GLU A 100 39.07 -31.81 3.65
C GLU A 100 37.81 -32.64 3.57
N TYR A 101 37.95 -33.89 3.12
CA TYR A 101 36.85 -34.84 3.08
C TYR A 101 37.16 -36.18 3.74
N PHE A 102 36.13 -36.86 4.23
CA PHE A 102 36.24 -38.21 4.78
C PHE A 102 34.96 -39.01 4.60
N PHE A 103 35.06 -40.34 4.73
CA PHE A 103 33.93 -41.26 4.61
C PHE A 103 33.58 -41.90 5.96
N ASP A 104 32.28 -41.95 6.26
CA ASP A 104 31.61 -42.64 7.37
C ASP A 104 31.99 -42.22 8.79
N THR A 105 33.27 -42.28 9.15
CA THR A 105 33.77 -42.00 10.50
C THR A 105 34.69 -40.79 10.46
N ASP A 106 34.40 -39.76 11.27
CA ASP A 106 35.26 -38.57 11.39
C ASP A 106 36.61 -38.96 12.02
N PRO A 107 37.74 -38.80 11.29
CA PRO A 107 39.07 -39.07 11.82
C PRO A 107 39.62 -37.93 12.69
N GLY A 108 38.82 -36.87 12.90
CA GLY A 108 39.18 -35.67 13.63
C GLY A 108 39.78 -34.59 12.73
N VAL A 109 39.60 -33.34 13.18
CA VAL A 109 39.94 -32.11 12.43
C VAL A 109 41.37 -32.08 11.91
N GLY A 110 41.52 -31.95 10.58
CA GLY A 110 42.81 -31.82 9.89
C GLY A 110 43.63 -33.12 9.79
N ASN A 111 43.03 -34.27 10.11
CA ASN A 111 43.74 -35.56 10.19
C ASN A 111 43.42 -36.51 9.02
N THR A 112 42.64 -36.08 8.03
CA THR A 112 42.21 -36.96 6.92
C THR A 112 43.32 -37.20 5.89
N GLY A 113 44.18 -36.21 5.64
CA GLY A 113 45.14 -36.20 4.52
C GLY A 113 44.50 -36.08 3.13
N ASN A 114 43.17 -35.94 3.08
CA ASN A 114 42.33 -35.92 1.88
C ASN A 114 41.88 -34.48 1.61
N ILE A 115 42.77 -33.66 1.06
CA ILE A 115 42.56 -32.23 0.86
C ILE A 115 41.91 -31.97 -0.51
N LEU A 116 40.88 -31.12 -0.51
CA LEU A 116 40.24 -30.58 -1.72
C LEU A 116 40.90 -29.25 -2.09
N PRO A 117 41.23 -29.03 -3.37
CA PRO A 117 41.83 -27.77 -3.82
C PRO A 117 40.75 -26.67 -3.90
N VAL A 118 40.78 -25.73 -2.97
CA VAL A 118 39.84 -24.59 -2.93
C VAL A 118 40.51 -23.32 -3.45
N THR A 119 39.76 -22.46 -4.14
CA THR A 119 40.19 -21.10 -4.46
C THR A 119 39.93 -20.21 -3.25
N GLN A 120 40.86 -19.31 -2.93
CA GLN A 120 40.73 -18.47 -1.74
C GLN A 120 39.56 -17.47 -1.90
N ALA A 121 38.43 -17.74 -1.24
CA ALA A 121 37.18 -16.96 -1.33
C ALA A 121 36.32 -17.11 -0.05
N GLY A 122 35.27 -16.29 0.10
CA GLY A 122 34.31 -16.37 1.21
C GLY A 122 33.38 -17.59 1.18
N ALA A 123 33.23 -18.25 0.02
CA ALA A 123 32.46 -19.47 -0.19
C ALA A 123 33.19 -20.44 -1.14
N ILE A 124 32.85 -21.73 -1.08
CA ILE A 124 33.31 -22.78 -2.01
C ILE A 124 32.14 -23.12 -2.94
N ASP A 125 32.26 -22.79 -4.23
CA ASP A 125 31.28 -23.11 -5.28
C ASP A 125 31.83 -24.10 -6.33
N GLU A 126 33.00 -24.70 -6.07
CA GLU A 126 33.70 -25.54 -7.05
C GLU A 126 33.20 -26.99 -7.10
N THR A 127 33.31 -27.60 -8.29
CA THR A 127 33.04 -29.04 -8.47
C THR A 127 34.27 -29.89 -8.16
N PHE A 128 34.16 -30.81 -7.19
CA PHE A 128 35.23 -31.73 -6.82
C PHE A 128 35.02 -33.15 -7.34
N ALA A 129 36.08 -33.73 -7.92
CA ALA A 129 36.13 -35.16 -8.25
C ALA A 129 36.69 -35.95 -7.06
N ILE A 130 35.81 -36.55 -6.25
CA ILE A 130 36.19 -37.34 -5.08
C ILE A 130 36.22 -38.82 -5.44
N SER A 131 37.37 -39.47 -5.24
CA SER A 131 37.52 -40.90 -5.57
C SER A 131 36.83 -41.78 -4.52
N THR A 132 35.94 -42.65 -4.98
CA THR A 132 35.31 -43.71 -4.16
C THR A 132 36.14 -45.01 -4.15
N THR A 133 37.35 -44.98 -4.73
CA THR A 133 38.21 -46.17 -4.84
C THR A 133 38.66 -46.65 -3.47
N GLY A 134 38.33 -47.90 -3.12
CA GLY A 134 38.70 -48.52 -1.85
C GLY A 134 37.57 -48.59 -0.82
N LEU A 135 36.41 -48.00 -1.11
CA LEU A 135 35.20 -48.19 -0.33
C LEU A 135 34.59 -49.58 -0.57
N THR A 136 33.94 -50.12 0.46
CA THR A 136 33.23 -51.41 0.39
C THR A 136 31.91 -51.27 -0.35
N GLU A 137 31.30 -52.39 -0.75
CA GLU A 137 29.94 -52.35 -1.28
C GLU A 137 28.94 -52.02 -0.16
N GLY A 138 28.07 -51.04 -0.36
CA GLY A 138 27.12 -50.61 0.65
C GLY A 138 26.86 -49.11 0.66
N LEU A 139 26.02 -48.68 1.61
CA LEU A 139 25.75 -47.28 1.89
C LEU A 139 26.94 -46.66 2.63
N HIS A 140 27.39 -45.51 2.15
CA HIS A 140 28.48 -44.71 2.67
C HIS A 140 28.04 -43.25 2.84
N VAL A 141 28.74 -42.51 3.70
CA VAL A 141 28.49 -41.09 3.95
C VAL A 141 29.76 -40.30 3.69
N LEU A 142 29.73 -39.39 2.72
CA LEU A 142 30.79 -38.42 2.47
C LEU A 142 30.60 -37.24 3.42
N HIS A 143 31.66 -36.78 4.04
CA HIS A 143 31.68 -35.57 4.86
C HIS A 143 32.74 -34.60 4.31
N ILE A 144 32.44 -33.31 4.29
CA ILE A 144 33.37 -32.25 3.85
C ILE A 144 33.35 -31.13 4.90
N ARG A 145 34.53 -30.64 5.30
CA ARG A 145 34.66 -29.42 6.11
C ARG A 145 35.75 -28.52 5.55
N ALA A 146 35.60 -27.22 5.78
CA ALA A 146 36.47 -26.17 5.28
C ALA A 146 37.30 -25.54 6.40
N LYS A 147 38.41 -24.91 6.04
CA LYS A 147 39.33 -24.23 6.95
C LYS A 147 39.50 -22.78 6.53
N ASP A 148 39.32 -21.88 7.47
CA ASP A 148 39.50 -20.45 7.26
C ASP A 148 40.99 -20.05 7.22
N ALA A 149 41.26 -18.81 6.81
CA ALA A 149 42.60 -18.24 6.75
C ALA A 149 43.35 -18.19 8.10
N ASN A 150 42.63 -18.28 9.23
CA ASN A 150 43.20 -18.34 10.58
C ASN A 150 43.54 -19.77 11.02
N GLY A 151 43.13 -20.74 10.23
CA GLY A 151 43.37 -22.15 10.45
C GLY A 151 42.33 -22.85 11.31
N THR A 152 41.17 -22.23 11.51
CA THR A 152 40.01 -22.83 12.17
C THR A 152 39.23 -23.65 11.16
N TRP A 153 38.80 -24.86 11.55
CA TRP A 153 37.97 -25.70 10.70
C TRP A 153 36.49 -25.54 11.05
N SER A 154 35.65 -25.53 10.02
CA SER A 154 34.20 -25.60 10.14
C SER A 154 33.76 -26.97 10.68
N LEU A 155 32.47 -27.06 11.05
CA LEU A 155 31.77 -28.33 11.08
C LEU A 155 31.69 -28.92 9.66
N TYR A 156 31.25 -30.17 9.53
CA TYR A 156 31.16 -30.83 8.23
C TYR A 156 29.73 -30.82 7.67
N GLU A 157 29.62 -30.69 6.35
CA GLU A 157 28.45 -31.09 5.59
C GLU A 157 28.54 -32.59 5.27
N ARG A 158 27.42 -33.30 5.09
CA ARG A 158 27.42 -34.73 4.76
C ARG A 158 26.45 -35.11 3.65
N LYS A 159 26.83 -36.11 2.84
CA LYS A 159 26.01 -36.67 1.76
C LYS A 159 26.07 -38.20 1.74
N TYR A 160 24.90 -38.85 1.70
CA TYR A 160 24.79 -40.30 1.57
C TYR A 160 24.98 -40.74 0.11
N PHE A 161 25.69 -41.84 -0.11
CA PHE A 161 25.83 -42.46 -1.42
C PHE A 161 26.07 -43.97 -1.30
N PHE A 162 25.72 -44.73 -2.33
CA PHE A 162 25.90 -46.18 -2.34
C PHE A 162 27.04 -46.58 -3.28
N VAL A 163 27.98 -47.39 -2.79
CA VAL A 163 29.05 -47.97 -3.61
C VAL A 163 28.63 -49.36 -4.02
N ASN A 164 28.55 -49.61 -5.33
CA ASN A 164 28.25 -50.92 -5.89
C ASN A 164 29.52 -51.55 -6.49
N ALA A 165 29.95 -52.70 -5.95
CA ALA A 165 31.20 -53.36 -6.36
C ALA A 165 31.06 -54.24 -7.62
N ASN A 166 29.86 -54.37 -8.20
CA ASN A 166 29.65 -55.15 -9.41
C ASN A 166 30.12 -54.39 -10.66
N SER A 167 31.33 -54.72 -11.13
CA SER A 167 31.91 -54.27 -12.42
C SER A 167 31.18 -54.81 -13.66
N GLN A 168 29.92 -55.23 -13.54
CA GLN A 168 29.03 -55.60 -14.64
C GLN A 168 28.25 -54.37 -15.16
N TYR A 169 28.21 -53.28 -14.40
CA TYR A 169 27.77 -51.97 -14.87
C TYR A 169 29.00 -51.20 -15.36
N GLN A 170 29.39 -51.42 -16.61
CA GLN A 170 30.06 -50.34 -17.37
C GLN A 170 29.10 -49.14 -17.30
N ASN A 171 29.58 -47.91 -17.03
CA ASN A 171 28.78 -46.68 -17.11
C ASN A 171 27.82 -46.82 -18.30
N PRO A 172 26.51 -46.98 -18.06
CA PRO A 172 25.61 -47.13 -19.17
C PRO A 172 25.66 -45.82 -19.95
N THR A 173 25.71 -45.93 -21.27
CA THR A 173 25.16 -44.88 -22.14
C THR A 173 23.85 -44.41 -21.52
N GLU A 174 23.72 -43.11 -21.26
CA GLU A 174 22.49 -42.50 -20.74
C GLU A 174 21.28 -43.14 -21.41
N TYR A 175 20.43 -43.74 -20.58
CA TYR A 175 19.15 -44.27 -21.01
C TYR A 175 18.12 -43.18 -20.73
N ASP A 176 17.31 -42.85 -21.74
CA ASP A 176 16.23 -41.89 -21.56
C ASP A 176 15.21 -42.46 -20.57
N ILE A 177 14.72 -41.60 -19.69
CA ILE A 177 13.63 -41.88 -18.78
C ILE A 177 12.33 -41.76 -19.58
N VAL A 178 11.48 -42.78 -19.52
CA VAL A 178 10.32 -42.92 -20.42
C VAL A 178 8.98 -42.94 -19.70
N GLU A 179 8.96 -43.13 -18.38
CA GLU A 179 7.73 -43.29 -17.60
C GLU A 179 8.01 -42.99 -16.11
N ALA A 180 7.03 -42.47 -15.39
CA ALA A 180 7.08 -42.33 -13.92
C ALA A 180 5.78 -42.84 -13.29
N GLU A 181 5.85 -43.24 -12.02
CA GLU A 181 4.69 -43.59 -11.21
C GLU A 181 4.77 -43.00 -9.81
N TYR A 182 3.61 -42.78 -9.19
CA TYR A 182 3.51 -42.27 -7.82
C TYR A 182 2.58 -43.11 -6.94
N PHE A 183 2.76 -43.02 -5.62
CA PHE A 183 1.88 -43.64 -4.62
C PHE A 183 1.98 -42.94 -3.26
N PHE A 184 0.94 -43.09 -2.44
CA PHE A 184 0.89 -42.57 -1.07
C PHE A 184 1.08 -43.70 -0.05
N ASP A 185 1.90 -43.42 0.98
CA ASP A 185 2.24 -44.21 2.17
C ASP A 185 2.85 -45.59 1.94
N THR A 186 2.11 -46.48 1.26
CA THR A 186 2.45 -47.90 1.12
C THR A 186 2.85 -48.21 -0.31
N ASP A 187 4.11 -48.61 -0.54
CA ASP A 187 4.61 -49.02 -1.86
C ASP A 187 3.82 -50.23 -2.42
N PRO A 188 3.05 -50.07 -3.51
CA PRO A 188 2.29 -51.17 -4.13
C PRO A 188 3.18 -52.16 -4.89
N GLY A 189 4.49 -51.88 -4.96
CA GLY A 189 5.46 -52.60 -5.76
C GLY A 189 5.59 -52.03 -7.16
N VAL A 190 6.76 -52.24 -7.75
CA VAL A 190 7.21 -51.67 -9.03
C VAL A 190 6.23 -51.93 -10.17
N GLY A 191 5.71 -50.86 -10.78
CA GLY A 191 4.79 -50.88 -11.92
C GLY A 191 3.36 -51.34 -11.59
N ASN A 192 2.96 -51.35 -10.32
CA ASN A 192 1.65 -51.86 -9.88
C ASN A 192 0.71 -50.78 -9.33
N THR A 193 1.11 -49.50 -9.37
CA THR A 193 0.31 -48.39 -8.83
C THR A 193 -0.90 -48.07 -9.71
N GLY A 194 -0.77 -48.20 -11.03
CA GLY A 194 -1.78 -47.69 -12.00
C GLY A 194 -1.75 -46.16 -12.17
N ASN A 195 -0.94 -45.47 -11.38
CA ASN A 195 -0.83 -44.02 -11.27
C ASN A 195 0.42 -43.56 -12.02
N THR A 196 0.32 -43.37 -13.33
CA THR A 196 1.44 -43.00 -14.20
C THR A 196 1.50 -41.49 -14.47
N LEU A 197 2.70 -40.92 -14.46
CA LEU A 197 2.96 -39.53 -14.83
C LEU A 197 3.51 -39.46 -16.26
N SER A 198 3.07 -38.46 -17.00
CA SER A 198 3.61 -38.17 -18.34
C SER A 198 4.91 -37.40 -18.20
N LEU A 199 5.95 -37.81 -18.94
CA LEU A 199 7.28 -37.22 -18.89
C LEU A 199 7.76 -36.80 -20.27
N THR A 200 8.58 -35.76 -20.31
CA THR A 200 9.43 -35.45 -21.46
C THR A 200 10.65 -36.36 -21.44
N GLN A 201 10.86 -37.15 -22.50
CA GLN A 201 11.97 -38.12 -22.55
C GLN A 201 13.34 -37.43 -22.51
N GLY A 202 14.17 -37.87 -21.58
CA GLY A 202 15.55 -37.39 -21.44
C GLY A 202 16.31 -38.19 -20.38
N SER A 203 17.63 -38.01 -20.33
CA SER A 203 18.51 -38.68 -19.37
C SER A 203 18.39 -38.15 -17.94
N SER A 204 17.73 -37.00 -17.76
CA SER A 204 17.29 -36.42 -16.50
C SER A 204 15.91 -35.81 -16.70
N ILE A 205 15.08 -35.84 -15.65
CA ILE A 205 13.81 -35.11 -15.61
C ILE A 205 14.05 -33.85 -14.80
N ASP A 206 13.84 -32.69 -15.44
CA ASP A 206 13.92 -31.36 -14.82
C ASP A 206 12.64 -30.57 -15.19
N GLU A 207 11.49 -31.22 -14.98
CA GLU A 207 10.17 -30.69 -15.31
C GLU A 207 9.24 -30.78 -14.10
N THR A 208 8.28 -29.87 -14.00
CA THR A 208 7.29 -29.88 -12.92
C THR A 208 6.29 -31.01 -13.14
N LEU A 209 6.16 -31.90 -12.14
CA LEU A 209 5.24 -33.03 -12.19
C LEU A 209 3.97 -32.70 -11.38
N VAL A 210 2.81 -32.74 -12.04
CA VAL A 210 1.52 -32.56 -11.39
C VAL A 210 1.00 -33.91 -10.88
N ILE A 211 0.89 -34.05 -9.56
CA ILE A 211 0.38 -35.25 -8.89
C ILE A 211 -1.09 -35.02 -8.52
N PRO A 212 -2.05 -35.80 -9.07
CA PRO A 212 -3.44 -35.73 -8.66
C PRO A 212 -3.62 -36.24 -7.23
N ILE A 213 -4.34 -35.47 -6.39
CA ILE A 213 -4.84 -35.92 -5.09
C ILE A 213 -6.28 -36.43 -5.30
N ASP A 214 -6.63 -37.57 -4.70
CA ASP A 214 -7.99 -38.12 -4.77
C ASP A 214 -8.88 -37.37 -3.77
N ILE A 215 -10.02 -36.85 -4.24
CA ILE A 215 -11.01 -36.09 -3.45
C ILE A 215 -11.52 -36.89 -2.25
N ASN A 216 -11.41 -38.23 -2.29
CA ASN A 216 -11.85 -39.11 -1.21
C ASN A 216 -10.73 -39.46 -0.22
N MET A 217 -9.56 -38.85 -0.33
CA MET A 217 -8.53 -38.96 0.71
C MET A 217 -9.05 -38.30 1.99
N ALA A 218 -8.90 -39.00 3.12
CA ALA A 218 -9.31 -38.45 4.39
C ALA A 218 -8.36 -37.32 4.81
N GLU A 219 -8.82 -36.42 5.65
CA GLU A 219 -7.96 -35.41 6.25
C GLU A 219 -6.79 -36.08 6.98
N GLY A 220 -5.59 -35.52 6.80
CA GLY A 220 -4.40 -35.95 7.52
C GLY A 220 -3.11 -35.95 6.68
N ASP A 221 -2.05 -36.43 7.31
CA ASP A 221 -0.70 -36.48 6.74
C ASP A 221 -0.47 -37.75 5.93
N TYR A 222 0.07 -37.56 4.73
CA TYR A 222 0.41 -38.61 3.78
C TYR A 222 1.86 -38.49 3.33
N VAL A 223 2.44 -39.62 2.94
CA VAL A 223 3.80 -39.68 2.39
C VAL A 223 3.75 -40.00 0.89
N LEU A 224 4.00 -39.01 0.05
CA LEU A 224 4.10 -39.14 -1.40
C LEU A 224 5.42 -39.81 -1.79
N HIS A 225 5.34 -40.78 -2.69
CA HIS A 225 6.49 -41.45 -3.27
C HIS A 225 6.44 -41.38 -4.81
N VAL A 226 7.55 -41.06 -5.46
CA VAL A 226 7.63 -40.99 -6.94
C VAL A 226 8.86 -41.75 -7.45
N ARG A 227 8.69 -42.68 -8.41
CA ARG A 227 9.81 -43.35 -9.09
C ARG A 227 9.66 -43.36 -10.60
N VAL A 228 10.78 -43.47 -11.29
CA VAL A 228 10.88 -43.30 -12.75
C VAL A 228 11.43 -44.55 -13.42
N LYS A 229 11.21 -44.71 -14.72
CA LYS A 229 11.58 -45.89 -15.49
C LYS A 229 12.38 -45.51 -16.72
N ASP A 230 13.49 -46.20 -16.93
CA ASP A 230 14.31 -46.02 -18.13
C ASP A 230 13.72 -46.74 -19.36
N GLU A 231 14.25 -46.42 -20.56
CA GLU A 231 13.84 -47.04 -21.83
C GLU A 231 14.05 -48.57 -21.89
N ASN A 232 14.84 -49.14 -20.98
CA ASN A 232 14.99 -50.60 -20.85
C ASN A 232 13.95 -51.24 -19.91
N GLY A 233 13.07 -50.43 -19.35
CA GLY A 233 12.01 -50.85 -18.44
C GLY A 233 12.48 -51.09 -17.00
N THR A 234 13.62 -50.54 -16.62
CA THR A 234 14.15 -50.60 -15.25
C THR A 234 13.64 -49.41 -14.47
N TRP A 235 13.02 -49.65 -13.32
CA TRP A 235 12.55 -48.61 -12.43
C TRP A 235 13.64 -48.16 -11.45
N SER A 236 13.69 -46.87 -11.15
CA SER A 236 14.51 -46.27 -10.11
C SER A 236 13.99 -46.63 -8.71
N LEU A 237 14.75 -46.23 -7.69
CA LEU A 237 14.18 -46.03 -6.37
C LEU A 237 13.24 -44.82 -6.38
N TYR A 238 12.44 -44.66 -5.34
CA TYR A 238 11.51 -43.53 -5.22
C TYR A 238 12.12 -42.34 -4.47
N LEU A 239 11.72 -41.14 -4.86
CA LEU A 239 11.78 -39.92 -4.06
C LEU A 239 10.60 -39.91 -3.09
N VAL A 240 10.75 -39.29 -1.92
CA VAL A 240 9.74 -39.25 -0.84
C VAL A 240 9.52 -37.81 -0.40
N GLU A 241 8.26 -37.43 -0.19
CA GLU A 241 7.83 -36.11 0.30
C GLU A 241 6.61 -36.26 1.24
N GLU A 242 6.50 -35.42 2.26
CA GLU A 242 5.35 -35.41 3.18
C GLU A 242 4.34 -34.36 2.70
N ILE A 243 3.06 -34.71 2.67
CA ILE A 243 1.96 -33.81 2.27
C ILE A 243 0.81 -33.91 3.27
N THR A 244 0.03 -32.84 3.43
CA THR A 244 -1.17 -32.81 4.28
C THR A 244 -2.41 -32.54 3.42
N VAL A 245 -3.46 -33.32 3.62
CA VAL A 245 -4.78 -33.10 3.00
C VAL A 245 -5.67 -32.42 4.05
N GLY A 246 -6.07 -31.18 3.80
CA GLY A 246 -6.96 -30.39 4.67
C GLY A 246 -8.45 -30.64 4.43
N ALA A 247 -9.30 -30.04 5.27
CA ALA A 247 -10.75 -30.01 5.08
C ALA A 247 -11.13 -29.26 3.79
N LEU A 248 -12.27 -29.64 3.19
CA LEU A 248 -12.76 -29.05 1.95
C LEU A 248 -13.45 -27.71 2.25
N ASP A 249 -13.03 -26.71 1.48
CA ASP A 249 -13.61 -25.37 1.36
C ASP A 249 -13.69 -25.17 -0.16
N THR A 250 -14.89 -25.36 -0.71
CA THR A 250 -15.12 -25.50 -2.15
C THR A 250 -15.01 -24.17 -2.88
N ASP A 251 -15.29 -23.05 -2.22
CA ASP A 251 -15.26 -21.71 -2.80
C ASP A 251 -14.17 -20.78 -2.25
N ASN A 252 -13.39 -21.25 -1.27
CA ASN A 252 -12.24 -20.60 -0.62
C ASN A 252 -12.58 -19.30 0.12
N ASP A 253 -13.72 -19.26 0.80
CA ASP A 253 -14.13 -18.09 1.59
C ASP A 253 -13.67 -18.14 3.06
N GLY A 254 -13.09 -19.27 3.49
CA GLY A 254 -12.61 -19.50 4.84
C GLY A 254 -13.60 -20.23 5.75
N ILE A 255 -14.78 -20.59 5.27
CA ILE A 255 -15.77 -21.45 5.92
C ILE A 255 -15.70 -22.84 5.27
N LEU A 256 -15.76 -23.89 6.07
CA LEU A 256 -15.69 -25.26 5.56
C LEU A 256 -17.05 -25.68 4.98
N ASP A 257 -17.08 -26.49 3.92
CA ASP A 257 -18.31 -26.98 3.24
C ASP A 257 -19.39 -27.54 4.20
N VAL A 258 -18.99 -28.01 5.39
CA VAL A 258 -19.88 -28.60 6.39
C VAL A 258 -20.61 -27.56 7.25
N ASP A 259 -20.04 -26.36 7.36
CA ASP A 259 -20.53 -25.24 8.16
C ASP A 259 -20.95 -24.06 7.26
N ASP A 260 -20.83 -24.22 5.94
CA ASP A 260 -21.07 -23.20 4.93
C ASP A 260 -22.51 -23.26 4.37
N ASN A 261 -23.27 -22.18 4.57
CA ASN A 261 -24.62 -22.01 4.03
C ASN A 261 -24.64 -21.63 2.54
N CYS A 262 -23.48 -21.44 1.91
CA CYS A 262 -23.28 -21.24 0.47
C CYS A 262 -22.05 -21.97 -0.08
N VAL A 263 -21.94 -23.29 0.12
CA VAL A 263 -20.84 -24.21 -0.30
C VAL A 263 -20.13 -23.92 -1.65
N ASP A 264 -20.81 -23.33 -2.64
CA ASP A 264 -20.24 -23.06 -3.96
C ASP A 264 -20.02 -21.54 -4.23
N THR A 265 -20.30 -20.65 -3.29
CA THR A 265 -20.29 -19.18 -3.44
C THR A 265 -19.87 -18.46 -2.16
N ALA A 266 -18.65 -17.92 -2.19
CA ALA A 266 -17.99 -17.33 -1.03
C ALA A 266 -18.82 -16.28 -0.27
N ASN A 267 -19.07 -16.53 1.01
CA ASN A 267 -19.67 -15.64 2.01
C ASN A 267 -19.15 -15.90 3.44
N ALA A 268 -17.94 -15.41 3.72
CA ALA A 268 -17.32 -15.54 5.03
C ALA A 268 -18.15 -15.00 6.23
N ASP A 269 -19.18 -14.19 6.00
CA ASP A 269 -20.08 -13.67 7.04
C ASP A 269 -21.29 -14.57 7.34
N GLN A 270 -21.54 -15.59 6.52
CA GLN A 270 -22.60 -16.59 6.68
C GLN A 270 -23.98 -15.95 6.95
N ALA A 271 -24.25 -14.81 6.33
CA ALA A 271 -25.53 -14.12 6.46
C ALA A 271 -26.68 -15.00 5.91
N ASP A 272 -27.78 -15.09 6.66
CA ASP A 272 -29.01 -15.83 6.34
C ASP A 272 -30.18 -15.05 6.97
N THR A 273 -30.74 -14.13 6.20
CA THR A 273 -31.68 -13.10 6.66
C THR A 273 -33.04 -13.68 7.03
N ASP A 274 -33.49 -14.71 6.31
CA ASP A 274 -34.80 -15.35 6.51
C ASP A 274 -34.75 -16.68 7.29
N SER A 275 -33.54 -17.16 7.60
CA SER A 275 -33.23 -18.35 8.40
C SER A 275 -33.66 -19.67 7.78
N ASP A 276 -33.54 -19.80 6.46
CA ASP A 276 -33.95 -20.98 5.72
C ASP A 276 -32.82 -21.99 5.42
N THR A 277 -31.59 -21.69 5.87
CA THR A 277 -30.33 -22.44 5.71
C THR A 277 -29.57 -22.24 4.39
N VAL A 278 -30.06 -21.41 3.48
CA VAL A 278 -29.33 -20.92 2.31
C VAL A 278 -28.82 -19.52 2.63
N GLY A 279 -27.55 -19.23 2.36
CA GLY A 279 -26.98 -17.92 2.68
C GLY A 279 -27.42 -16.82 1.70
N ASP A 280 -27.49 -15.58 2.17
CA ASP A 280 -28.00 -14.41 1.44
C ASP A 280 -27.33 -14.22 0.06
N VAL A 281 -26.07 -14.65 -0.11
CA VAL A 281 -25.34 -14.50 -1.39
C VAL A 281 -25.70 -15.55 -2.44
N CYS A 282 -26.19 -16.71 -2.02
CA CYS A 282 -26.55 -17.84 -2.88
C CYS A 282 -28.05 -18.14 -2.86
N ASP A 283 -28.81 -17.34 -2.11
CA ASP A 283 -30.26 -17.38 -2.03
C ASP A 283 -30.89 -16.53 -3.14
N ASN A 284 -31.77 -17.16 -3.94
CA ASN A 284 -32.57 -16.47 -4.95
C ASN A 284 -33.82 -15.76 -4.39
N CYS A 285 -34.09 -15.86 -3.08
CA CYS A 285 -35.05 -15.07 -2.33
C CYS A 285 -34.56 -14.72 -0.90
N PRO A 286 -33.54 -13.86 -0.72
CA PRO A 286 -32.87 -13.62 0.57
C PRO A 286 -33.74 -13.15 1.75
N ASP A 287 -34.94 -12.62 1.45
CA ASP A 287 -35.89 -12.13 2.45
C ASP A 287 -37.07 -13.10 2.70
N ASP A 288 -37.20 -14.18 1.92
CA ASP A 288 -38.37 -15.06 1.85
C ASP A 288 -38.01 -16.56 1.73
N ALA A 289 -38.01 -17.25 2.88
CA ALA A 289 -37.52 -18.63 3.04
C ALA A 289 -37.98 -19.63 1.95
N ASN A 290 -37.01 -20.14 1.18
CA ASN A 290 -37.16 -21.13 0.12
C ASN A 290 -35.93 -22.06 -0.05
N THR A 291 -35.73 -23.00 0.89
CA THR A 291 -34.59 -23.94 0.89
C THR A 291 -34.46 -24.82 -0.37
N ASP A 292 -35.47 -24.86 -1.25
CA ASP A 292 -35.42 -25.60 -2.52
C ASP A 292 -34.95 -24.75 -3.72
N GLN A 293 -34.77 -23.44 -3.54
CA GLN A 293 -34.22 -22.50 -4.52
C GLN A 293 -34.91 -22.64 -5.89
N ALA A 294 -36.24 -22.83 -5.86
CA ALA A 294 -37.03 -23.01 -7.06
C ALA A 294 -37.10 -21.71 -7.88
N ASP A 295 -36.79 -21.82 -9.17
CA ASP A 295 -36.80 -20.73 -10.14
C ASP A 295 -37.32 -21.32 -11.48
N ALA A 296 -38.57 -21.04 -11.81
CA ALA A 296 -39.29 -21.69 -12.90
C ALA A 296 -38.94 -21.15 -14.30
N ASP A 297 -38.53 -19.89 -14.40
CA ASP A 297 -38.20 -19.21 -15.65
C ASP A 297 -36.70 -18.91 -15.82
N ALA A 298 -35.90 -19.22 -14.80
CA ALA A 298 -34.45 -19.19 -14.75
C ALA A 298 -33.87 -17.77 -14.85
N ASP A 299 -34.53 -16.80 -14.23
CA ASP A 299 -34.11 -15.39 -14.21
C ASP A 299 -33.32 -15.00 -12.94
N THR A 300 -33.02 -15.97 -12.08
CA THR A 300 -32.29 -15.83 -10.81
C THR A 300 -33.07 -15.26 -9.64
N VAL A 301 -34.36 -14.96 -9.80
CA VAL A 301 -35.30 -14.65 -8.72
C VAL A 301 -36.13 -15.90 -8.41
N GLY A 302 -36.28 -16.25 -7.13
CA GLY A 302 -37.01 -17.46 -6.76
C GLY A 302 -38.53 -17.30 -6.91
N ASP A 303 -39.21 -18.41 -7.23
CA ASP A 303 -40.67 -18.47 -7.46
C ASP A 303 -41.52 -17.84 -6.33
N ILE A 304 -40.98 -17.74 -5.10
CA ILE A 304 -41.69 -17.22 -3.92
C ILE A 304 -41.61 -15.70 -3.81
N CYS A 305 -40.55 -15.08 -4.32
CA CYS A 305 -40.29 -13.64 -4.27
C CYS A 305 -40.36 -12.96 -5.65
N ASP A 306 -40.53 -13.74 -6.72
CA ASP A 306 -40.77 -13.26 -8.09
C ASP A 306 -42.16 -12.59 -8.23
N ALA A 307 -42.13 -11.29 -8.51
CA ALA A 307 -43.32 -10.46 -8.69
C ALA A 307 -43.85 -10.50 -10.14
N CYS A 308 -42.97 -10.69 -11.12
CA CYS A 308 -43.26 -10.65 -12.55
C CYS A 308 -42.78 -11.90 -13.32
N PRO A 309 -43.46 -13.05 -13.15
CA PRO A 309 -42.99 -14.32 -13.72
C PRO A 309 -42.76 -14.28 -15.23
N GLY A 310 -41.52 -14.51 -15.63
CA GLY A 310 -41.00 -14.58 -16.99
C GLY A 310 -40.20 -13.35 -17.42
N PHE A 311 -39.96 -12.40 -16.53
CA PHE A 311 -39.25 -11.15 -16.78
C PHE A 311 -38.41 -10.73 -15.57
N ASP A 312 -37.31 -10.02 -15.84
CA ASP A 312 -36.32 -9.62 -14.83
C ASP A 312 -36.88 -8.53 -13.89
N ASP A 313 -37.16 -8.91 -12.63
CA ASP A 313 -37.67 -8.03 -11.58
C ASP A 313 -36.74 -6.84 -11.24
N THR A 314 -35.47 -6.88 -11.65
CA THR A 314 -34.50 -5.81 -11.40
C THR A 314 -34.45 -4.76 -12.52
N VAL A 315 -35.06 -5.06 -13.66
CA VAL A 315 -35.15 -4.12 -14.79
C VAL A 315 -36.39 -3.27 -14.59
N ASP A 316 -36.17 -2.12 -13.97
CA ASP A 316 -37.12 -1.01 -13.88
C ASP A 316 -36.47 0.18 -14.63
N ASN A 317 -36.71 0.25 -15.93
CA ASN A 317 -35.95 1.12 -16.85
C ASN A 317 -36.23 2.61 -16.61
N ASP A 318 -37.33 2.94 -15.95
CA ASP A 318 -37.72 4.30 -15.63
C ASP A 318 -37.77 4.62 -14.12
N SER A 319 -37.56 3.60 -13.28
CA SER A 319 -37.37 3.67 -11.83
C SER A 319 -38.62 4.07 -11.04
N ASP A 320 -39.79 3.57 -11.42
CA ASP A 320 -41.07 3.85 -10.77
C ASP A 320 -41.53 2.79 -9.76
N GLY A 321 -40.81 1.67 -9.69
CA GLY A 321 -41.09 0.53 -8.83
C GLY A 321 -41.89 -0.59 -9.49
N PHE A 322 -42.13 -0.55 -10.81
CA PHE A 322 -42.76 -1.62 -11.59
C PHE A 322 -41.78 -2.22 -12.61
N PRO A 323 -41.36 -3.49 -12.45
CA PRO A 323 -40.41 -4.12 -13.36
C PRO A 323 -40.95 -4.42 -14.78
N GLU A 324 -40.03 -4.57 -15.73
CA GLU A 324 -40.30 -4.94 -17.13
C GLU A 324 -41.18 -6.19 -17.15
N GLY A 325 -42.40 -6.10 -17.72
CA GLY A 325 -43.35 -7.23 -17.78
C GLY A 325 -44.60 -7.08 -16.89
N CYS A 326 -44.51 -6.29 -15.81
CA CYS A 326 -45.65 -5.78 -15.05
C CYS A 326 -45.97 -4.31 -15.35
N ASP A 327 -45.05 -3.61 -16.02
CA ASP A 327 -45.24 -2.27 -16.58
C ASP A 327 -45.60 -2.32 -18.08
N CYS A 328 -46.61 -1.55 -18.50
CA CYS A 328 -47.03 -1.44 -19.90
C CYS A 328 -46.25 -0.41 -20.74
N ASP A 329 -45.47 0.49 -20.13
CA ASP A 329 -44.47 1.34 -20.78
C ASP A 329 -43.28 1.60 -19.84
N ASP A 330 -42.43 0.57 -19.74
CA ASP A 330 -41.14 0.50 -19.02
C ASP A 330 -40.05 1.44 -19.60
N THR A 331 -40.46 2.62 -20.05
CA THR A 331 -39.57 3.74 -20.38
C THR A 331 -40.07 5.05 -19.81
N ASN A 332 -41.20 5.01 -19.09
CA ASN A 332 -41.89 6.15 -18.55
C ASN A 332 -42.63 5.84 -17.23
N ALA A 333 -41.98 6.22 -16.12
CA ALA A 333 -42.39 6.09 -14.72
C ALA A 333 -43.78 6.64 -14.33
N GLY A 334 -44.48 7.27 -15.28
CA GLY A 334 -45.83 7.77 -15.11
C GLY A 334 -46.91 6.85 -15.68
N ILE A 335 -46.54 5.74 -16.33
CA ILE A 335 -47.42 4.79 -16.99
C ILE A 335 -47.18 3.43 -16.34
N ASN A 336 -48.10 2.96 -15.51
CA ASN A 336 -48.06 1.66 -14.85
C ASN A 336 -49.46 1.32 -14.33
N ASP A 337 -49.70 0.06 -13.98
CA ASP A 337 -51.03 -0.44 -13.56
C ASP A 337 -51.66 0.31 -12.35
N ASP A 338 -50.87 1.02 -11.53
CA ASP A 338 -51.34 1.82 -10.39
C ASP A 338 -51.40 3.33 -10.65
N ALA A 339 -50.99 3.77 -11.84
CA ALA A 339 -51.01 5.18 -12.21
C ALA A 339 -52.44 5.72 -12.28
N THR A 340 -52.57 7.03 -12.25
CA THR A 340 -53.86 7.69 -12.44
C THR A 340 -53.84 8.37 -13.79
N ASP A 341 -54.79 7.98 -14.64
CA ASP A 341 -55.07 8.60 -15.94
C ASP A 341 -54.94 10.13 -15.88
N ILE A 342 -54.06 10.66 -16.72
CA ILE A 342 -53.89 12.09 -16.94
C ILE A 342 -54.76 12.45 -18.16
N PRO A 343 -55.89 13.13 -17.96
CA PRO A 343 -56.83 13.30 -19.04
C PRO A 343 -56.27 14.06 -20.25
N ASP A 344 -56.63 13.62 -21.46
CA ASP A 344 -56.35 14.21 -22.78
C ASP A 344 -54.91 14.17 -23.27
N ASN A 345 -54.04 13.36 -22.68
CA ASN A 345 -52.68 13.20 -23.18
C ASN A 345 -52.54 12.06 -24.21
N ASN A 346 -53.63 11.31 -24.50
CA ASN A 346 -53.67 10.12 -25.36
C ASN A 346 -52.71 9.01 -24.92
N ILE A 347 -52.36 8.98 -23.65
CA ILE A 347 -51.60 7.94 -22.99
C ILE A 347 -52.57 7.26 -22.03
N ASP A 348 -52.41 5.96 -21.87
CA ASP A 348 -53.21 5.11 -21.01
C ASP A 348 -52.35 4.82 -19.79
N GLU A 349 -52.31 5.75 -18.84
CA GLU A 349 -51.36 5.68 -17.71
C GLU A 349 -51.58 4.44 -16.88
N ASP A 350 -52.83 4.07 -16.61
CA ASP A 350 -53.19 2.96 -15.71
C ASP A 350 -53.34 1.61 -16.44
N CYS A 351 -52.91 1.56 -17.71
CA CYS A 351 -52.89 0.37 -18.55
C CYS A 351 -54.27 -0.34 -18.68
N ASP A 352 -55.39 0.35 -18.42
CA ASP A 352 -56.75 -0.22 -18.48
C ASP A 352 -57.33 -0.29 -19.91
N GLY A 353 -56.66 0.39 -20.85
CA GLY A 353 -57.00 0.47 -22.26
C GLY A 353 -57.73 1.75 -22.67
N THR A 354 -57.87 2.77 -21.80
CA THR A 354 -58.65 3.98 -22.08
C THR A 354 -58.17 5.31 -21.45
N ASP A 355 -57.67 6.24 -22.27
CA ASP A 355 -57.41 7.64 -21.87
C ASP A 355 -58.68 8.47 -21.55
N LEU A 356 -58.79 8.96 -20.31
CA LEU A 356 -59.79 9.92 -19.83
C LEU A 356 -59.75 11.25 -20.61
N LYS A 357 -60.91 11.87 -20.90
CA LYS A 357 -60.97 13.17 -21.61
C LYS A 357 -61.56 14.30 -20.78
N THR A 358 -60.99 15.49 -20.86
CA THR A 358 -61.52 16.72 -20.24
C THR A 358 -62.51 17.41 -21.17
N TRP A 359 -63.60 17.85 -20.57
CA TRP A 359 -64.66 18.58 -21.23
C TRP A 359 -64.92 19.87 -20.46
N TYR A 360 -65.12 20.98 -21.15
CA TYR A 360 -65.23 22.34 -20.62
C TYR A 360 -66.64 22.87 -20.81
N GLN A 361 -67.19 23.50 -19.78
CA GLN A 361 -68.55 24.01 -19.83
C GLN A 361 -68.66 25.07 -20.92
N ASP A 362 -69.67 24.94 -21.77
CA ASP A 362 -70.01 25.92 -22.82
C ASP A 362 -71.32 26.60 -22.42
N ALA A 363 -71.22 27.73 -21.72
CA ALA A 363 -72.38 28.37 -21.09
C ALA A 363 -73.19 29.26 -22.04
N ASP A 364 -72.53 29.84 -23.05
CA ASP A 364 -73.16 30.75 -24.01
C ASP A 364 -73.46 30.11 -25.38
N SER A 365 -73.01 28.87 -25.59
CA SER A 365 -73.24 28.03 -26.77
C SER A 365 -72.54 28.50 -28.05
N ASP A 366 -71.40 29.17 -27.95
CA ASP A 366 -70.59 29.57 -29.09
C ASP A 366 -69.63 28.46 -29.60
N GLY A 367 -69.43 27.41 -28.78
CA GLY A 367 -68.60 26.25 -29.09
C GLY A 367 -67.20 26.27 -28.47
N TYR A 368 -66.86 27.33 -27.74
CA TYR A 368 -65.68 27.45 -26.90
C TYR A 368 -66.12 27.32 -25.44
N GLY A 369 -65.34 26.59 -24.66
CA GLY A 369 -65.67 26.26 -23.29
C GLY A 369 -64.82 27.01 -22.29
N ASN A 370 -65.37 27.21 -21.11
CA ASN A 370 -64.69 27.81 -19.97
C ASN A 370 -63.51 26.96 -19.48
N PRO A 371 -62.26 27.42 -19.58
CA PRO A 371 -61.11 26.66 -19.09
C PRO A 371 -61.15 26.41 -17.58
N ASN A 372 -61.89 27.23 -16.83
CA ASN A 372 -62.00 27.13 -15.37
C ASN A 372 -63.14 26.23 -14.88
N MET A 373 -63.98 25.69 -15.77
CA MET A 373 -65.11 24.83 -15.42
C MET A 373 -65.10 23.58 -16.29
N SER A 374 -64.41 22.54 -15.84
CA SER A 374 -64.24 21.30 -16.58
C SER A 374 -64.67 20.05 -15.79
N GLN A 375 -64.80 18.92 -16.50
CA GLN A 375 -64.96 17.58 -15.94
C GLN A 375 -64.35 16.52 -16.85
N THR A 376 -64.00 15.37 -16.29
CA THR A 376 -63.40 14.25 -17.04
C THR A 376 -64.41 13.14 -17.32
N ALA A 377 -64.37 12.59 -18.54
CA ALA A 377 -65.18 11.44 -18.95
C ALA A 377 -64.72 10.88 -20.31
N ASN A 378 -64.82 9.56 -20.49
CA ASN A 378 -64.48 8.87 -21.75
C ASN A 378 -65.43 9.26 -22.92
N SER A 379 -66.49 10.04 -22.67
CA SER A 379 -67.42 10.54 -23.69
C SER A 379 -68.05 11.90 -23.33
N GLN A 380 -68.38 12.71 -24.35
CA GLN A 380 -68.85 14.10 -24.21
C GLN A 380 -70.07 14.27 -23.28
N PRO A 381 -69.93 14.98 -22.15
CA PRO A 381 -71.06 15.40 -21.32
C PRO A 381 -71.94 16.45 -22.02
N ILE A 382 -73.24 16.48 -21.71
CA ILE A 382 -74.17 17.47 -22.27
C ILE A 382 -73.86 18.86 -21.67
N GLY A 383 -73.70 19.86 -22.53
CA GLY A 383 -73.38 21.25 -22.12
C GLY A 383 -71.89 21.50 -21.90
N TYR A 384 -71.05 20.59 -22.38
CA TYR A 384 -69.59 20.73 -22.37
C TYR A 384 -69.04 20.49 -23.78
N VAL A 385 -67.95 21.14 -24.14
CA VAL A 385 -67.19 21.01 -25.38
C VAL A 385 -65.74 20.68 -25.08
N SER A 386 -65.00 20.18 -26.07
CA SER A 386 -63.58 19.84 -25.90
C SER A 386 -62.65 21.04 -26.04
N ASP A 387 -63.14 22.14 -26.63
CA ASP A 387 -62.36 23.37 -26.82
C ASP A 387 -62.50 24.25 -25.56
N ASN A 388 -61.39 24.67 -24.95
CA ASN A 388 -61.38 25.36 -23.65
C ASN A 388 -60.93 26.81 -23.74
N THR A 389 -60.96 27.38 -24.93
CA THR A 389 -60.19 28.59 -25.22
C THR A 389 -60.98 29.88 -25.02
N ASP A 390 -62.15 29.81 -24.38
CA ASP A 390 -62.98 30.97 -24.09
C ASP A 390 -62.43 31.78 -22.91
N CYS A 391 -62.06 33.05 -23.15
CA CYS A 391 -61.57 33.94 -22.10
C CYS A 391 -62.69 34.64 -21.31
N ASP A 392 -63.93 34.63 -21.81
CA ASP A 392 -65.14 35.04 -21.09
C ASP A 392 -66.36 34.24 -21.58
N ASP A 393 -66.57 33.05 -21.01
CA ASP A 393 -67.67 32.08 -21.29
C ASP A 393 -69.10 32.64 -21.02
N THR A 394 -69.21 33.94 -20.76
CA THR A 394 -70.49 34.65 -20.71
C THR A 394 -70.71 35.63 -21.88
N GLU A 395 -69.70 35.85 -22.73
CA GLU A 395 -69.69 36.78 -23.85
C GLU A 395 -69.14 36.15 -25.15
N SER A 396 -70.07 35.83 -26.05
CA SER A 396 -69.84 35.27 -27.39
C SER A 396 -68.88 36.02 -28.35
N ALA A 397 -68.31 37.15 -27.93
CA ALA A 397 -67.32 37.92 -28.68
C ALA A 397 -65.89 37.78 -28.13
N ALA A 398 -65.69 37.03 -27.05
CA ALA A 398 -64.40 36.83 -26.41
C ALA A 398 -63.90 35.40 -26.68
N TYR A 399 -63.41 35.15 -27.89
CA TYR A 399 -62.90 33.84 -28.29
C TYR A 399 -61.65 33.99 -29.19
N PRO A 400 -60.81 32.95 -29.29
CA PRO A 400 -59.54 33.05 -30.00
C PRO A 400 -59.67 33.40 -31.47
N GLY A 401 -58.86 34.36 -31.91
CA GLY A 401 -58.81 34.80 -33.31
C GLY A 401 -59.92 35.78 -33.72
N ASN A 402 -60.66 36.33 -32.76
CA ASN A 402 -61.42 37.55 -33.00
C ASN A 402 -60.48 38.77 -33.23
N THR A 403 -60.98 39.94 -33.62
CA THR A 403 -60.15 41.13 -33.93
C THR A 403 -60.18 42.17 -32.80
N GLU A 404 -59.01 42.61 -32.34
CA GLU A 404 -58.84 43.62 -31.28
C GLU A 404 -59.35 45.02 -31.62
N ILE A 405 -59.91 45.67 -30.59
CA ILE A 405 -60.31 47.07 -30.59
C ILE A 405 -59.94 47.71 -29.25
N CYS A 406 -59.57 49.00 -29.24
CA CYS A 406 -59.13 49.70 -28.02
C CYS A 406 -60.30 49.99 -27.05
N ASP A 407 -60.81 48.93 -26.41
CA ASP A 407 -61.96 48.95 -25.50
C ASP A 407 -61.66 48.34 -24.12
N GLY A 408 -60.46 47.79 -23.93
CA GLY A 408 -60.04 47.25 -22.64
C GLY A 408 -60.48 45.81 -22.39
N ILE A 409 -61.05 45.13 -23.39
CA ILE A 409 -61.35 43.70 -23.40
C ILE A 409 -60.34 43.01 -24.31
N ASP A 410 -59.85 41.85 -23.89
CA ASP A 410 -59.05 40.96 -24.73
C ASP A 410 -60.02 40.17 -25.62
N ASN A 411 -60.27 40.66 -26.83
CA ASN A 411 -61.30 40.09 -27.71
C ASN A 411 -60.83 38.80 -28.38
N ASN A 412 -59.55 38.74 -28.70
CA ASN A 412 -58.92 37.63 -29.39
C ASN A 412 -58.34 36.58 -28.43
N CYS A 413 -58.53 36.77 -27.11
CA CYS A 413 -58.08 35.92 -26.03
C CYS A 413 -56.58 35.60 -26.08
N ASP A 414 -55.75 36.54 -26.54
CA ASP A 414 -54.29 36.37 -26.64
C ASP A 414 -53.52 36.87 -25.40
N GLY A 415 -54.25 37.33 -24.39
CA GLY A 415 -53.73 37.81 -23.12
C GLY A 415 -53.20 39.24 -23.16
N GLN A 416 -53.24 39.89 -24.33
CA GLN A 416 -52.93 41.30 -24.45
C GLN A 416 -54.23 42.08 -24.67
N ILE A 417 -54.35 43.14 -23.89
CA ILE A 417 -55.43 44.08 -24.09
C ILE A 417 -54.91 45.12 -25.07
N ASP A 418 -55.58 45.25 -26.21
CA ASP A 418 -55.31 46.26 -27.24
C ASP A 418 -53.89 46.15 -27.88
N GLU A 419 -53.39 44.94 -28.19
CA GLU A 419 -52.13 44.80 -28.93
C GLU A 419 -52.25 45.19 -30.40
N GLY A 420 -51.10 45.46 -31.02
CA GLY A 420 -51.05 45.95 -32.40
C GLY A 420 -51.52 47.40 -32.60
N VAL A 421 -51.92 48.10 -31.53
CA VAL A 421 -52.37 49.51 -31.57
C VAL A 421 -51.52 50.51 -30.72
N LEU A 422 -50.35 50.13 -30.19
CA LEU A 422 -49.42 50.95 -29.34
C LEU A 422 -48.19 51.57 -30.09
N SER A 423 -47.46 52.55 -29.51
CA SER A 423 -46.25 53.25 -30.08
C SER A 423 -45.06 53.41 -29.09
N THR A 424 -43.79 53.48 -29.55
CA THR A 424 -42.54 53.48 -28.72
C THR A 424 -41.88 54.86 -28.47
N PHE A 425 -41.28 55.07 -27.28
CA PHE A 425 -40.56 56.29 -26.81
C PHE A 425 -39.28 55.94 -26.03
N TYR A 426 -38.22 56.77 -26.02
CA TYR A 426 -36.87 56.55 -25.44
C TYR A 426 -36.53 57.47 -24.25
N ALA A 427 -35.85 56.98 -23.22
CA ALA A 427 -35.52 57.76 -22.02
C ALA A 427 -34.46 58.83 -22.31
N ASP A 428 -34.61 60.02 -21.73
CA ASP A 428 -33.71 61.19 -21.90
C ASP A 428 -33.20 61.58 -20.50
N THR A 429 -32.07 61.00 -20.09
CA THR A 429 -31.64 60.96 -18.68
C THR A 429 -30.97 62.24 -18.23
N ASP A 430 -30.10 62.81 -19.06
CA ASP A 430 -29.41 64.06 -18.78
C ASP A 430 -30.18 65.31 -19.24
N GLY A 431 -31.28 65.10 -19.98
CA GLY A 431 -32.26 66.11 -20.33
C GLY A 431 -31.83 67.01 -21.50
N ASP A 432 -30.92 66.54 -22.35
CA ASP A 432 -30.44 67.29 -23.51
C ASP A 432 -31.39 67.21 -24.72
N GLY A 433 -32.36 66.29 -24.68
CA GLY A 433 -33.40 66.10 -25.69
C GLY A 433 -33.15 64.96 -26.67
N TYR A 434 -32.04 64.24 -26.55
CA TYR A 434 -31.74 63.02 -27.28
C TYR A 434 -31.85 61.83 -26.34
N GLY A 435 -32.64 60.84 -26.74
CA GLY A 435 -32.89 59.70 -25.89
C GLY A 435 -31.84 58.61 -26.05
N ASN A 436 -31.68 57.82 -25.02
CA ASN A 436 -30.92 56.58 -25.07
C ASN A 436 -31.59 55.58 -26.02
N PRO A 437 -30.97 55.16 -27.13
CA PRO A 437 -31.53 54.12 -27.99
C PRO A 437 -31.70 52.78 -27.28
N ASN A 438 -31.04 52.59 -26.13
CA ASN A 438 -31.08 51.37 -25.35
C ASN A 438 -32.10 51.40 -24.19
N ASP A 439 -32.81 52.50 -23.95
CA ASP A 439 -33.88 52.59 -22.93
C ASP A 439 -35.19 53.13 -23.55
N SER A 440 -36.23 52.29 -23.69
CA SER A 440 -37.48 52.65 -24.35
C SER A 440 -38.75 51.97 -23.77
N MET A 441 -39.93 52.56 -24.00
CA MET A 441 -41.25 52.02 -23.58
C MET A 441 -42.39 52.27 -24.59
N GLN A 442 -43.46 51.46 -24.53
CA GLN A 442 -44.64 51.57 -25.41
C GLN A 442 -45.89 52.14 -24.70
N ALA A 443 -46.62 53.02 -25.39
CA ALA A 443 -47.89 53.59 -24.93
C ALA A 443 -48.72 54.14 -26.11
N CYS A 444 -49.99 54.47 -25.87
CA CYS A 444 -50.81 55.18 -26.86
C CYS A 444 -50.34 56.63 -27.11
N SER A 445 -49.49 57.20 -26.23
CA SER A 445 -48.92 58.56 -26.32
C SER A 445 -47.67 58.75 -25.44
N ALA A 446 -46.78 59.70 -25.79
CA ALA A 446 -45.47 59.93 -25.15
C ALA A 446 -45.53 60.15 -23.62
N PRO A 447 -44.89 59.30 -22.81
CA PRO A 447 -44.72 59.48 -21.36
C PRO A 447 -43.77 60.64 -20.99
N THR A 448 -43.83 61.12 -19.74
CA THR A 448 -42.93 62.19 -19.25
C THR A 448 -41.52 61.63 -19.00
N GLY A 449 -40.47 62.32 -19.48
CA GLY A 449 -39.07 61.86 -19.38
C GLY A 449 -38.63 60.96 -20.53
N TYR A 450 -39.49 60.77 -21.54
CA TYR A 450 -39.19 60.02 -22.74
C TYR A 450 -39.41 60.89 -23.99
N VAL A 451 -38.52 60.76 -24.97
CA VAL A 451 -38.56 61.44 -26.27
C VAL A 451 -38.65 60.41 -27.40
N THR A 452 -38.80 60.84 -28.65
CA THR A 452 -38.85 59.92 -29.79
C THR A 452 -37.51 59.77 -30.50
N ASP A 453 -36.57 60.68 -30.25
CA ASP A 453 -35.24 60.70 -30.88
C ASP A 453 -34.25 59.91 -30.04
N ASN A 454 -33.36 59.14 -30.66
CA ASN A 454 -32.58 58.10 -30.00
C ASN A 454 -31.07 58.14 -30.30
N THR A 455 -30.52 59.33 -30.56
CA THR A 455 -29.18 59.50 -31.17
C THR A 455 -28.09 59.94 -30.19
N ASP A 456 -28.31 59.83 -28.88
CA ASP A 456 -27.30 60.17 -27.88
C ASP A 456 -26.18 59.09 -27.83
N CYS A 457 -24.91 59.51 -27.92
CA CYS A 457 -23.76 58.61 -27.90
C CYS A 457 -23.25 58.31 -26.48
N ASP A 458 -23.61 59.13 -25.48
CA ASP A 458 -23.46 58.86 -24.05
C ASP A 458 -24.53 59.63 -23.25
N ASP A 459 -25.71 59.00 -23.07
CA ASP A 459 -26.91 59.52 -22.37
C ASP A 459 -26.69 59.85 -20.86
N THR A 460 -25.47 59.70 -20.37
CA THR A 460 -25.07 60.14 -19.02
C THR A 460 -24.27 61.44 -19.03
N GLN A 461 -23.84 61.90 -20.21
CA GLN A 461 -22.99 63.05 -20.40
C GLN A 461 -23.57 64.03 -21.43
N ALA A 462 -24.16 65.10 -20.90
CA ALA A 462 -24.75 66.18 -21.69
C ALA A 462 -23.76 66.95 -22.60
N ALA A 463 -22.49 66.53 -22.69
CA ALA A 463 -21.48 67.08 -23.59
C ALA A 463 -21.10 66.11 -24.74
N ALA A 464 -21.75 64.94 -24.84
CA ALA A 464 -21.47 63.93 -25.84
C ALA A 464 -22.70 63.73 -26.73
N TYR A 465 -23.03 64.77 -27.51
CA TYR A 465 -24.13 64.74 -28.47
C TYR A 465 -23.65 65.23 -29.85
N PRO A 466 -24.29 64.78 -30.94
CA PRO A 466 -23.90 65.16 -32.28
C PRO A 466 -23.78 66.68 -32.51
N GLY A 467 -22.57 67.18 -32.76
CA GLY A 467 -22.27 68.58 -33.11
C GLY A 467 -21.81 69.52 -31.98
N ASN A 468 -21.26 69.00 -30.89
CA ASN A 468 -20.57 69.78 -29.84
C ASN A 468 -19.17 70.32 -30.29
N THR A 469 -18.34 70.91 -29.40
CA THR A 469 -16.99 71.46 -29.73
C THR A 469 -15.88 70.76 -28.96
N GLU A 470 -14.82 70.34 -29.68
CA GLU A 470 -13.69 69.54 -29.17
C GLU A 470 -12.75 70.25 -28.18
N THR A 471 -12.23 69.46 -27.25
CA THR A 471 -11.26 69.82 -26.20
C THR A 471 -10.15 68.77 -26.19
N CYS A 472 -8.88 69.11 -25.90
CA CYS A 472 -7.77 68.12 -25.90
C CYS A 472 -7.81 67.18 -24.68
N ASP A 473 -8.87 66.38 -24.57
CA ASP A 473 -9.16 65.52 -23.42
C ASP A 473 -9.39 64.05 -23.80
N GLY A 474 -9.31 63.71 -25.09
CA GLY A 474 -9.43 62.34 -25.55
C GLY A 474 -10.87 61.86 -25.69
N ILE A 475 -11.86 62.73 -25.55
CA ILE A 475 -13.28 62.44 -25.74
C ILE A 475 -13.72 63.00 -27.10
N ASP A 476 -14.52 62.22 -27.81
CA ASP A 476 -15.22 62.66 -29.03
C ASP A 476 -16.47 63.44 -28.59
N ASN A 477 -16.31 64.74 -28.33
CA ASN A 477 -17.36 65.58 -27.76
C ASN A 477 -18.51 65.77 -28.76
N ASP A 478 -18.23 65.78 -30.06
CA ASP A 478 -19.23 66.03 -31.09
C ASP A 478 -19.81 64.77 -31.76
N CYS A 479 -19.47 63.59 -31.23
CA CYS A 479 -19.87 62.26 -31.68
C CYS A 479 -19.63 62.05 -33.20
N ASP A 480 -18.60 62.67 -33.78
CA ASP A 480 -18.27 62.57 -35.21
C ASP A 480 -17.27 61.44 -35.53
N GLY A 481 -16.67 60.85 -34.51
CA GLY A 481 -15.71 59.75 -34.59
C GLY A 481 -14.24 60.19 -34.59
N GLN A 482 -13.93 61.48 -34.45
CA GLN A 482 -12.58 62.02 -34.29
C GLN A 482 -12.40 62.64 -32.89
N VAL A 483 -11.14 62.77 -32.48
CA VAL A 483 -10.79 63.19 -31.12
C VAL A 483 -9.74 64.30 -31.21
N ASP A 484 -10.00 65.44 -30.53
CA ASP A 484 -9.08 66.55 -30.27
C ASP A 484 -8.57 67.35 -31.49
N GLU A 485 -9.32 67.55 -32.57
CA GLU A 485 -8.85 68.39 -33.68
C GLU A 485 -8.87 69.90 -33.37
N GLY A 486 -7.79 70.61 -33.74
CA GLY A 486 -7.68 72.08 -33.62
C GLY A 486 -6.83 72.64 -32.46
N VAL A 487 -6.05 71.81 -31.76
CA VAL A 487 -5.35 72.15 -30.48
C VAL A 487 -3.80 71.87 -30.44
N LEU A 488 -3.06 71.87 -31.58
CA LEU A 488 -1.62 71.47 -31.74
C LEU A 488 -0.53 72.63 -31.68
N SER A 489 0.78 72.36 -31.38
CA SER A 489 1.96 73.28 -31.21
C SER A 489 3.21 72.98 -32.13
N THR A 490 4.18 73.91 -32.34
CA THR A 490 5.33 73.81 -33.32
C THR A 490 6.73 73.41 -32.74
N PHE A 491 7.55 72.62 -33.48
CA PHE A 491 8.89 72.07 -33.13
C PHE A 491 9.91 72.15 -34.30
N TYR A 492 11.24 72.23 -34.08
CA TYR A 492 12.33 72.46 -35.06
C TYR A 492 13.20 71.24 -35.38
N ALA A 493 13.65 71.05 -36.62
CA ALA A 493 14.40 69.85 -37.03
C ALA A 493 15.79 69.83 -36.42
N ASP A 494 16.18 68.66 -35.95
CA ASP A 494 17.43 68.41 -35.23
C ASP A 494 18.21 67.34 -36.04
N ALA A 495 19.02 67.81 -36.99
CA ALA A 495 19.49 66.99 -38.11
C ALA A 495 20.64 66.05 -37.74
N ASP A 496 21.45 66.44 -36.77
CA ASP A 496 22.46 65.60 -36.13
C ASP A 496 21.98 65.04 -34.78
N SER A 497 20.76 65.41 -34.38
CA SER A 497 19.99 64.82 -33.26
C SER A 497 20.60 65.10 -31.89
N ASP A 498 21.16 66.29 -31.69
CA ASP A 498 21.84 66.71 -30.46
C ASP A 498 20.92 67.43 -29.45
N GLY A 499 19.67 67.70 -29.82
CA GLY A 499 18.68 68.36 -28.98
C GLY A 499 18.50 69.85 -29.28
N TYR A 500 19.33 70.43 -30.14
CA TYR A 500 19.26 71.83 -30.55
C TYR A 500 18.86 71.92 -32.01
N GLY A 501 17.67 72.45 -32.25
CA GLY A 501 17.12 72.44 -33.59
C GLY A 501 17.74 73.50 -34.48
N ASN A 502 17.75 73.24 -35.78
CA ASN A 502 17.96 74.26 -36.77
C ASN A 502 16.82 75.28 -36.67
N PRO A 503 17.09 76.57 -36.39
CA PRO A 503 16.06 77.61 -36.41
C PRO A 503 15.37 77.77 -37.78
N ASN A 504 15.84 77.09 -38.83
CA ASN A 504 15.34 77.19 -40.19
C ASN A 504 14.48 75.98 -40.67
N ASP A 505 14.12 74.98 -39.85
CA ASP A 505 13.29 73.79 -40.23
C ASP A 505 12.32 73.35 -39.08
N SER A 506 10.99 73.05 -39.30
CA SER A 506 9.97 72.80 -38.21
C SER A 506 8.62 72.04 -38.55
N ILE A 507 7.89 71.43 -37.57
CA ILE A 507 6.60 70.64 -37.61
C ILE A 507 5.57 70.97 -36.48
N GLN A 508 4.26 70.57 -36.55
CA GLN A 508 3.22 70.77 -35.50
C GLN A 508 2.60 69.48 -34.89
N ALA A 509 2.40 69.42 -33.56
CA ALA A 509 1.78 68.33 -32.78
C ALA A 509 1.39 68.79 -31.34
N CYS A 510 0.60 68.03 -30.56
CA CYS A 510 0.34 68.36 -29.14
C CYS A 510 1.64 68.39 -28.31
N SER A 511 2.66 67.63 -28.73
CA SER A 511 3.98 67.47 -28.11
C SER A 511 5.04 67.18 -29.18
N ALA A 512 6.34 67.34 -28.87
CA ALA A 512 7.44 67.30 -29.84
C ALA A 512 7.51 65.97 -30.63
N PRO A 513 7.44 66.00 -31.97
CA PRO A 513 7.65 64.81 -32.81
C PRO A 513 9.11 64.37 -32.87
N THR A 514 9.34 63.09 -33.15
CA THR A 514 10.68 62.50 -33.28
C THR A 514 11.51 63.21 -34.36
N GLY A 515 12.76 63.56 -34.03
CA GLY A 515 13.67 64.31 -34.91
C GLY A 515 13.44 65.83 -34.91
N TYR A 516 12.55 66.31 -34.03
CA TYR A 516 12.27 67.72 -33.86
C TYR A 516 12.26 68.12 -32.38
N VAL A 517 12.75 69.30 -32.07
CA VAL A 517 12.92 69.83 -30.71
C VAL A 517 12.42 71.27 -30.63
N SER A 518 12.04 71.74 -29.45
CA SER A 518 11.53 73.11 -29.30
C SER A 518 12.62 74.19 -29.28
N ASP A 519 13.87 73.82 -29.01
CA ASP A 519 15.02 74.73 -28.94
C ASP A 519 15.64 74.94 -30.33
N ASN A 520 16.20 76.13 -30.60
CA ASN A 520 16.63 76.53 -31.93
C ASN A 520 18.04 77.15 -32.00
N THR A 521 18.95 76.73 -31.11
CA THR A 521 20.20 77.44 -30.79
C THR A 521 21.52 76.83 -31.31
N ASP A 522 21.45 75.84 -32.20
CA ASP A 522 22.63 75.15 -32.77
C ASP A 522 23.51 76.07 -33.66
N CYS A 523 24.85 75.99 -33.49
CA CYS A 523 25.86 76.75 -34.24
C CYS A 523 26.40 76.03 -35.50
N ASP A 524 26.30 74.70 -35.57
CA ASP A 524 26.52 73.87 -36.78
C ASP A 524 25.68 72.57 -36.73
N ASP A 525 24.42 72.68 -37.18
CA ASP A 525 23.37 71.62 -37.31
C ASP A 525 23.72 70.44 -38.25
N THR A 526 25.01 70.30 -38.58
CA THR A 526 25.55 69.12 -39.26
C THR A 526 26.58 68.37 -38.43
N GLN A 527 26.91 68.89 -37.25
CA GLN A 527 27.89 68.36 -36.32
C GLN A 527 27.35 68.42 -34.89
N ALA A 528 26.85 67.28 -34.41
CA ALA A 528 26.30 67.11 -33.05
C ALA A 528 27.28 67.45 -31.91
N ALA A 529 28.54 67.79 -32.22
CA ALA A 529 29.54 68.19 -31.25
C ALA A 529 29.76 69.71 -31.21
N ALA A 530 28.94 70.52 -31.89
CA ALA A 530 29.11 71.96 -32.03
C ALA A 530 27.85 72.73 -31.60
N TYR A 531 27.56 72.66 -30.30
CA TYR A 531 26.43 73.37 -29.68
C TYR A 531 26.85 74.14 -28.42
N PRO A 532 26.13 75.23 -28.07
CA PRO A 532 26.48 76.06 -26.92
C PRO A 532 26.55 75.27 -25.60
N GLY A 533 27.73 75.26 -24.98
CA GLY A 533 27.95 74.55 -23.70
C GLY A 533 28.28 73.07 -23.84
N ASN A 534 28.57 72.57 -25.04
CA ASN A 534 29.19 71.25 -25.20
C ASN A 534 30.57 71.19 -24.50
N THR A 535 31.10 69.99 -24.26
CA THR A 535 32.44 69.81 -23.66
C THR A 535 33.50 69.71 -24.76
N GLU A 536 34.58 70.48 -24.63
CA GLU A 536 35.73 70.40 -25.52
C GLU A 536 36.32 68.99 -25.58
N ILE A 537 36.89 68.60 -26.73
CA ILE A 537 37.64 67.36 -26.94
C ILE A 537 38.93 67.68 -27.71
N CYS A 538 40.07 67.00 -27.44
CA CYS A 538 41.41 67.34 -28.00
C CYS A 538 41.50 67.01 -29.52
N ASP A 539 40.76 67.75 -30.35
CA ASP A 539 40.59 67.52 -31.79
C ASP A 539 40.81 68.79 -32.64
N GLY A 540 40.97 69.96 -32.01
CA GLY A 540 41.24 71.24 -32.65
C GLY A 540 40.01 71.99 -33.17
N ILE A 541 38.79 71.62 -32.75
CA ILE A 541 37.51 72.30 -33.03
C ILE A 541 37.04 73.04 -31.75
N ASP A 542 36.21 74.08 -31.92
CA ASP A 542 35.53 74.79 -30.82
C ASP A 542 34.16 74.13 -30.61
N ASN A 543 34.12 73.12 -29.74
CA ASN A 543 32.94 72.28 -29.55
C ASN A 543 31.83 73.00 -28.79
N ASN A 544 32.20 73.88 -27.88
CA ASN A 544 31.27 74.53 -26.96
C ASN A 544 30.69 75.86 -27.49
N CYS A 545 31.08 76.25 -28.72
CA CYS A 545 30.73 77.48 -29.42
C CYS A 545 31.05 78.76 -28.60
N ASP A 546 32.10 78.74 -27.74
CA ASP A 546 32.49 79.86 -26.86
C ASP A 546 33.63 80.74 -27.42
N GLY A 547 34.36 80.25 -28.42
CA GLY A 547 35.45 80.94 -29.11
C GLY A 547 36.88 80.51 -28.74
N GLN A 548 37.08 79.47 -27.91
CA GLN A 548 38.38 78.84 -27.59
C GLN A 548 38.48 77.41 -28.17
N ILE A 549 39.66 76.78 -28.11
CA ILE A 549 39.93 75.46 -28.72
C ILE A 549 40.72 74.60 -27.73
N ASP A 550 40.20 73.41 -27.41
CA ASP A 550 40.82 72.33 -26.61
C ASP A 550 41.17 72.73 -25.15
N GLU A 551 40.45 73.66 -24.53
CA GLU A 551 40.65 73.94 -23.11
C GLU A 551 40.01 72.87 -22.20
N GLY A 552 40.71 72.52 -21.11
CA GLY A 552 40.18 71.56 -20.13
C GLY A 552 40.34 70.06 -20.49
N VAL A 553 40.94 69.72 -21.64
CA VAL A 553 41.08 68.33 -22.13
C VAL A 553 42.49 67.74 -22.08
N LEU A 554 43.46 68.45 -21.50
CA LEU A 554 44.83 67.95 -21.29
C LEU A 554 44.89 67.03 -20.06
N SER A 555 45.45 65.83 -20.22
CA SER A 555 45.58 64.84 -19.14
C SER A 555 46.94 64.93 -18.44
N THR A 556 46.96 64.68 -17.13
CA THR A 556 48.20 64.62 -16.32
C THR A 556 48.72 63.18 -16.26
N PHE A 557 50.01 62.96 -16.50
CA PHE A 557 50.70 61.66 -16.46
C PHE A 557 51.80 61.67 -15.40
N TYR A 558 52.12 60.50 -14.84
CA TYR A 558 52.95 60.24 -13.66
C TYR A 558 54.15 59.36 -14.02
N ALA A 559 55.32 59.56 -13.41
CA ALA A 559 56.52 58.79 -13.76
C ALA A 559 56.39 57.34 -13.28
N ASP A 560 56.72 56.38 -14.14
CA ASP A 560 56.67 54.92 -13.90
C ASP A 560 58.12 54.40 -13.93
N THR A 561 58.71 54.18 -12.75
CA THR A 561 60.16 53.94 -12.62
C THR A 561 60.53 52.46 -12.74
N ASP A 562 59.69 51.55 -12.29
CA ASP A 562 59.93 50.10 -12.34
C ASP A 562 59.25 49.38 -13.51
N GLY A 563 58.35 50.07 -14.23
CA GLY A 563 57.77 49.66 -15.50
C GLY A 563 56.53 48.78 -15.37
N ASP A 564 55.83 48.81 -14.24
CA ASP A 564 54.65 47.98 -13.99
C ASP A 564 53.33 48.56 -14.51
N GLY A 565 53.33 49.85 -14.87
CA GLY A 565 52.19 50.55 -15.44
C GLY A 565 51.48 51.52 -14.49
N TYR A 566 51.90 51.58 -13.23
CA TYR A 566 51.48 52.56 -12.23
C TYR A 566 52.63 53.56 -11.99
N GLY A 567 52.32 54.75 -11.49
CA GLY A 567 53.33 55.81 -11.41
C GLY A 567 53.25 56.67 -10.16
N ASP A 568 54.37 57.32 -9.83
CA ASP A 568 54.49 58.16 -8.64
C ASP A 568 53.66 59.45 -8.77
N VAL A 569 52.63 59.55 -7.92
CA VAL A 569 51.75 60.74 -7.78
C VAL A 569 52.50 62.06 -7.62
N ASN A 570 53.74 62.02 -7.11
CA ASN A 570 54.54 63.20 -6.83
C ASN A 570 55.35 63.70 -8.05
N VAL A 571 55.34 62.99 -9.19
CA VAL A 571 56.16 63.30 -10.37
C VAL A 571 55.31 63.35 -11.67
N THR A 572 54.84 64.55 -12.08
CA THR A 572 53.79 64.70 -13.13
C THR A 572 54.14 65.53 -14.38
N THR A 573 53.42 65.32 -15.51
CA THR A 573 53.43 66.14 -16.76
C THR A 573 52.04 66.21 -17.44
N GLN A 574 51.73 67.21 -18.29
CA GLN A 574 50.43 67.32 -19.01
C GLN A 574 50.54 67.18 -20.54
N ALA A 575 49.70 66.35 -21.15
CA ALA A 575 49.63 66.12 -22.61
C ALA A 575 48.29 65.47 -23.05
N CYS A 576 48.02 65.35 -24.35
CA CYS A 576 46.89 64.55 -24.84
C CYS A 576 47.18 63.03 -24.86
N SER A 577 48.44 62.61 -24.65
CA SER A 577 48.83 61.19 -24.52
C SER A 577 50.11 60.98 -23.71
N ALA A 578 50.25 59.79 -23.11
CA ALA A 578 51.29 59.45 -22.14
C ALA A 578 52.71 59.55 -22.74
N PRO A 579 53.58 60.43 -22.22
CA PRO A 579 54.98 60.49 -22.64
C PRO A 579 55.76 59.24 -22.24
N THR A 580 56.84 58.91 -22.95
CA THR A 580 57.68 57.74 -22.62
C THR A 580 58.24 57.82 -21.20
N GLY A 581 58.03 56.77 -20.41
CA GLY A 581 58.39 56.70 -18.98
C GLY A 581 57.38 57.36 -18.04
N TYR A 582 56.18 57.67 -18.53
CA TYR A 582 55.07 58.16 -17.74
C TYR A 582 53.80 57.39 -18.09
N VAL A 583 52.94 57.16 -17.10
CA VAL A 583 51.64 56.50 -17.20
C VAL A 583 50.55 57.41 -16.66
N SER A 584 49.29 57.15 -17.02
CA SER A 584 48.17 57.98 -16.53
C SER A 584 47.77 57.65 -15.10
N ASP A 585 48.15 56.48 -14.63
CA ASP A 585 47.80 55.96 -13.32
C ASP A 585 48.81 56.44 -12.27
N ASN A 586 48.32 56.96 -11.15
CA ASN A 586 49.15 57.56 -10.09
C ASN A 586 49.09 56.80 -8.77
N THR A 587 48.58 55.57 -8.82
CA THR A 587 48.09 54.88 -7.63
C THR A 587 49.10 53.90 -7.05
N ASP A 588 50.32 53.90 -7.58
CA ASP A 588 51.45 53.11 -7.07
C ASP A 588 51.82 53.51 -5.64
N CYS A 589 51.82 52.55 -4.71
CA CYS A 589 52.21 52.78 -3.33
C CYS A 589 53.73 52.65 -3.08
N ASP A 590 54.48 52.01 -3.99
CA ASP A 590 55.94 51.96 -4.03
C ASP A 590 56.47 51.80 -5.47
N ASP A 591 56.64 52.93 -6.19
CA ASP A 591 57.15 53.08 -7.58
C ASP A 591 58.59 52.54 -7.80
N THR A 592 59.14 51.82 -6.81
CA THR A 592 60.40 51.09 -6.92
C THR A 592 60.23 49.56 -6.90
N GLN A 593 59.02 49.06 -6.68
CA GLN A 593 58.66 47.67 -6.57
C GLN A 593 57.45 47.30 -7.44
N ALA A 594 57.72 46.66 -8.59
CA ALA A 594 56.73 46.22 -9.58
C ALA A 594 55.66 45.21 -9.10
N ALA A 595 55.63 44.88 -7.81
CA ALA A 595 54.64 44.01 -7.16
C ALA A 595 53.76 44.78 -6.15
N ALA A 596 53.88 46.09 -6.06
CA ALA A 596 53.17 46.94 -5.11
C ALA A 596 52.30 47.96 -5.86
N TYR A 597 51.21 47.49 -6.46
CA TYR A 597 50.30 48.32 -7.25
C TYR A 597 48.84 47.96 -7.02
N PRO A 598 47.90 48.92 -7.19
CA PRO A 598 46.49 48.67 -6.93
C PRO A 598 45.87 47.54 -7.72
N GLY A 599 45.22 46.64 -6.99
CA GLY A 599 44.56 45.46 -7.56
C GLY A 599 45.50 44.31 -7.93
N ASN A 600 46.77 44.37 -7.55
CA ASN A 600 47.61 43.18 -7.54
C ASN A 600 47.02 42.12 -6.58
N THR A 601 47.34 40.84 -6.80
CA THR A 601 46.88 39.77 -5.90
C THR A 601 47.82 39.66 -4.71
N GLU A 602 47.27 39.80 -3.50
CA GLU A 602 48.00 39.60 -2.24
C GLU A 602 48.65 38.20 -2.18
N ILE A 603 49.87 38.17 -1.65
CA ILE A 603 50.59 36.94 -1.31
C ILE A 603 51.19 37.12 0.08
N CYS A 604 51.18 36.07 0.93
CA CYS A 604 51.62 36.17 2.32
C CYS A 604 53.14 36.40 2.44
N ASP A 605 53.59 37.63 2.21
CA ASP A 605 54.99 38.06 2.19
C ASP A 605 55.26 39.33 3.02
N GLY A 606 54.22 39.93 3.60
CA GLY A 606 54.31 41.09 4.49
C GLY A 606 54.45 42.42 3.76
N ILE A 607 54.14 42.46 2.46
CA ILE A 607 54.03 43.66 1.63
C ILE A 607 52.53 43.92 1.37
N ASP A 608 52.14 45.18 1.31
CA ASP A 608 50.82 45.60 0.82
C ASP A 608 50.88 45.57 -0.71
N ASN A 609 50.61 44.40 -1.31
CA ASN A 609 50.81 44.19 -2.75
C ASN A 609 49.80 44.97 -3.59
N ASN A 610 48.61 45.18 -3.06
CA ASN A 610 47.47 45.79 -3.74
C ASN A 610 47.19 47.24 -3.30
N CYS A 611 48.06 47.79 -2.46
CA CYS A 611 48.06 49.18 -2.02
C CYS A 611 46.74 49.64 -1.38
N ASP A 612 46.01 48.75 -0.70
CA ASP A 612 44.76 49.08 -0.01
C ASP A 612 44.96 49.58 1.44
N GLY A 613 46.22 49.56 1.92
CA GLY A 613 46.62 49.96 3.26
C GLY A 613 46.54 48.85 4.30
N GLN A 614 46.18 47.62 3.90
CA GLN A 614 46.27 46.39 4.67
C GLN A 614 47.43 45.55 4.11
N VAL A 615 47.89 44.59 4.91
CA VAL A 615 49.02 43.74 4.53
C VAL A 615 48.51 42.30 4.59
N ASP A 616 48.68 41.57 3.49
CA ASP A 616 48.27 40.17 3.34
C ASP A 616 46.76 39.92 3.55
N GLU A 617 45.88 40.88 3.27
CA GLU A 617 44.43 40.68 3.39
C GLU A 617 43.88 39.78 2.28
N GLY A 618 42.80 39.05 2.56
CA GLY A 618 42.26 38.06 1.61
C GLY A 618 43.11 36.79 1.42
N VAL A 619 44.34 36.72 1.97
CA VAL A 619 45.16 35.48 2.03
C VAL A 619 45.31 34.90 3.45
N LEU A 620 44.78 35.58 4.46
CA LEU A 620 44.69 35.04 5.82
C LEU A 620 43.57 34.00 5.92
N SER A 621 43.87 32.85 6.49
CA SER A 621 42.88 31.86 6.90
C SER A 621 42.46 32.13 8.34
N THR A 622 41.19 31.89 8.65
CA THR A 622 40.68 31.96 10.03
C THR A 622 40.88 30.60 10.68
N PHE A 623 41.50 30.59 11.85
CA PHE A 623 41.66 29.41 12.70
C PHE A 623 40.93 29.63 14.02
N TYR A 624 40.56 28.56 14.69
CA TYR A 624 39.70 28.48 15.87
C TYR A 624 40.50 27.86 17.00
N ALA A 625 40.36 28.37 18.24
CA ALA A 625 41.09 27.82 19.37
C ALA A 625 40.70 26.34 19.56
N ASP A 626 41.69 25.49 19.82
CA ASP A 626 41.54 24.05 20.08
C ASP A 626 42.13 23.81 21.47
N THR A 627 41.30 23.98 22.50
CA THR A 627 41.77 24.05 23.89
C THR A 627 42.02 22.66 24.48
N ASP A 628 41.30 21.64 24.04
CA ASP A 628 41.44 20.25 24.50
C ASP A 628 42.32 19.36 23.59
N GLY A 629 42.60 19.79 22.35
CA GLY A 629 43.54 19.17 21.43
C GLY A 629 42.94 18.05 20.57
N ASP A 630 41.64 18.02 20.35
CA ASP A 630 40.95 16.98 19.59
C ASP A 630 40.95 17.21 18.06
N GLY A 631 41.26 18.43 17.62
CA GLY A 631 41.35 18.82 16.22
C GLY A 631 40.19 19.65 15.68
N TYR A 632 39.16 19.89 16.50
CA TYR A 632 38.06 20.82 16.28
C TYR A 632 38.29 22.06 17.15
N GLY A 633 37.60 23.16 16.87
CA GLY A 633 37.87 24.39 17.61
C GLY A 633 36.68 25.32 17.79
N ASP A 634 36.77 26.16 18.81
CA ASP A 634 35.73 27.10 19.23
C ASP A 634 35.49 28.19 18.17
N SER A 635 34.32 28.13 17.53
CA SER A 635 33.86 29.14 16.56
C SER A 635 33.85 30.57 17.10
N SER A 636 33.76 30.75 18.42
CA SER A 636 33.74 32.04 19.10
C SER A 636 35.13 32.62 19.39
N VAL A 637 36.18 31.80 19.31
CA VAL A 637 37.57 32.21 19.58
C VAL A 637 38.43 32.03 18.32
N THR A 638 38.53 33.10 17.54
CA THR A 638 39.22 33.07 16.24
C THR A 638 40.59 33.77 16.25
N ALA A 639 41.48 33.31 15.37
CA ALA A 639 42.73 33.97 15.02
C ALA A 639 42.96 33.91 13.50
N GLN A 640 43.29 35.03 12.88
CA GLN A 640 43.63 35.10 11.45
C GLN A 640 45.14 34.99 11.25
N ALA A 641 45.57 34.05 10.40
CA ALA A 641 46.98 33.83 10.09
C ALA A 641 47.15 33.12 8.73
N CYS A 642 48.37 33.08 8.19
CA CYS A 642 48.65 32.29 6.98
C CYS A 642 48.79 30.78 7.26
N THR A 643 49.05 30.40 8.51
CA THR A 643 49.15 29.02 8.98
C THR A 643 48.60 28.94 10.40
N ALA A 644 48.03 27.79 10.78
CA ALA A 644 47.44 27.54 12.09
C ALA A 644 48.41 27.96 13.22
N PRO A 645 48.04 28.95 14.05
CA PRO A 645 48.79 29.28 15.26
C PRO A 645 48.82 28.10 16.24
N ASP A 646 49.82 28.05 17.12
CA ASP A 646 49.88 27.02 18.16
C ASP A 646 48.61 27.07 19.05
N GLY A 647 47.89 25.94 19.15
CA GLY A 647 46.62 25.84 19.89
C GLY A 647 45.39 26.31 19.12
N TYR A 648 45.48 26.38 17.78
CA TYR A 648 44.37 26.70 16.90
C TYR A 648 44.30 25.72 15.71
N VAL A 649 43.10 25.42 15.24
CA VAL A 649 42.81 24.53 14.10
C VAL A 649 41.90 25.20 13.07
N ALA A 650 41.78 24.63 11.88
CA ALA A 650 40.98 25.22 10.80
C ALA A 650 39.48 24.87 10.89
N ASP A 651 39.17 23.77 11.57
CA ASP A 651 37.81 23.30 11.79
C ASP A 651 37.19 24.04 12.98
N ASN A 652 35.92 24.42 12.87
CA ASN A 652 35.25 25.32 13.82
C ASN A 652 33.98 24.74 14.42
N THR A 653 33.85 23.42 14.32
CA THR A 653 32.61 22.70 14.53
C THR A 653 32.52 22.09 15.92
N ASP A 654 33.40 22.50 16.83
CA ASP A 654 33.39 22.10 18.24
C ASP A 654 32.31 22.87 19.01
N CYS A 655 31.41 22.13 19.66
CA CYS A 655 30.33 22.68 20.49
C CYS A 655 30.73 22.88 21.97
N ASP A 656 31.79 22.22 22.45
CA ASP A 656 32.44 22.49 23.74
C ASP A 656 33.96 22.25 23.66
N ASP A 657 34.69 23.30 23.27
CA ASP A 657 36.17 23.33 23.11
C ASP A 657 36.97 22.99 24.38
N THR A 658 36.29 22.73 25.50
CA THR A 658 36.94 22.27 26.73
C THR A 658 36.86 20.77 26.98
N GLU A 659 36.10 20.03 26.17
CA GLU A 659 35.82 18.60 26.31
C GLU A 659 35.94 17.83 24.98
N ALA A 660 37.04 17.09 24.82
CA ALA A 660 37.43 16.38 23.59
C ALA A 660 36.47 15.28 23.08
N ALA A 661 35.34 15.08 23.77
CA ALA A 661 34.27 14.15 23.40
C ALA A 661 33.06 14.84 22.77
N SER A 662 33.05 16.19 22.69
CA SER A 662 31.96 16.98 22.11
C SER A 662 32.38 17.57 20.76
N ASN A 663 32.45 16.72 19.74
CA ASN A 663 32.87 17.12 18.39
C ASN A 663 32.16 16.30 17.29
N PRO A 664 32.09 16.83 16.05
CA PRO A 664 31.32 16.20 14.99
C PRO A 664 31.77 14.79 14.60
N GLY A 665 30.80 13.88 14.68
CA GLY A 665 30.96 12.46 14.35
C GLY A 665 31.37 11.58 15.52
N ASN A 666 31.41 12.11 16.75
CA ASN A 666 31.37 11.28 17.95
C ASN A 666 30.01 10.59 18.08
N ALA A 667 29.96 9.51 18.86
CA ALA A 667 28.70 8.83 19.14
C ALA A 667 28.10 9.42 20.42
N GLU A 668 26.82 9.77 20.35
CA GLU A 668 26.03 10.21 21.50
C GLU A 668 26.12 9.25 22.68
N VAL A 669 26.16 9.81 23.88
CA VAL A 669 26.12 9.08 25.15
C VAL A 669 25.12 9.79 26.03
N CYS A 670 24.17 9.05 26.64
CA CYS A 670 23.15 9.70 27.45
C CYS A 670 23.69 10.35 28.73
N ASP A 671 24.10 11.61 28.63
CA ASP A 671 24.61 12.43 29.71
C ASP A 671 24.07 13.88 29.67
N GLY A 672 23.20 14.19 28.70
CA GLY A 672 22.57 15.49 28.55
C GLY A 672 23.47 16.54 27.92
N ILE A 673 24.50 16.11 27.20
CA ILE A 673 25.42 16.92 26.40
C ILE A 673 25.28 16.48 24.94
N ASP A 674 25.31 17.43 24.03
CA ASP A 674 25.41 17.20 22.58
C ASP A 674 26.86 16.76 22.28
N ASN A 675 27.10 15.46 22.07
CA ASN A 675 28.45 14.90 21.89
C ASN A 675 28.91 14.96 20.43
N ASP A 676 27.99 14.94 19.48
CA ASP A 676 28.27 14.97 18.05
C ASP A 676 28.04 16.35 17.39
N CYS A 677 27.63 17.33 18.19
CA CYS A 677 27.45 18.73 17.81
C CYS A 677 26.46 18.94 16.65
N ASP A 678 25.45 18.07 16.51
CA ASP A 678 24.40 18.22 15.49
C ASP A 678 23.25 19.17 15.91
N GLY A 679 23.22 19.55 17.21
CA GLY A 679 22.27 20.47 17.81
C GLY A 679 21.08 19.80 18.51
N GLU A 680 20.97 18.48 18.44
CA GLU A 680 20.12 17.67 19.31
C GLU A 680 20.94 17.18 20.54
N ILE A 681 20.27 16.61 21.54
CA ILE A 681 20.95 16.12 22.75
C ILE A 681 20.51 14.68 22.96
N ASP A 682 21.49 13.77 23.09
CA ASP A 682 21.30 12.34 23.35
C ASP A 682 20.49 11.62 22.24
N GLU A 683 20.44 12.13 21.02
CA GLU A 683 19.70 11.50 19.91
C GLU A 683 20.32 10.17 19.48
N GLY A 684 19.48 9.25 19.01
CA GLY A 684 19.94 7.89 18.68
C GLY A 684 20.30 7.00 19.90
N VAL A 685 20.39 7.54 21.12
CA VAL A 685 20.55 6.77 22.37
C VAL A 685 19.32 6.80 23.30
N LEU A 686 18.30 7.59 22.96
CA LEU A 686 16.99 7.55 23.62
C LEU A 686 16.24 6.26 23.28
N SER A 687 15.69 5.62 24.31
CA SER A 687 14.74 4.51 24.17
C SER A 687 13.31 5.04 24.33
N THR A 688 12.39 4.48 23.55
CA THR A 688 10.96 4.74 23.70
C THR A 688 10.42 3.94 24.88
N PHE A 689 9.68 4.60 25.77
CA PHE A 689 8.94 3.99 26.87
C PHE A 689 7.45 4.32 26.74
N TYR A 690 6.59 3.44 27.22
CA TYR A 690 5.14 3.45 27.10
C TYR A 690 4.53 3.70 28.48
N ALA A 691 3.49 4.53 28.57
CA ALA A 691 2.85 4.81 29.85
C ALA A 691 2.25 3.53 30.41
N ASP A 692 2.52 3.27 31.69
CA ASP A 692 2.02 2.12 32.46
C ASP A 692 1.11 2.71 33.56
N SER A 693 -0.14 2.93 33.20
CA SER A 693 -1.08 3.71 34.02
C SER A 693 -1.67 2.89 35.17
N ASP A 694 -1.72 1.56 35.04
CA ASP A 694 -2.25 0.66 36.05
C ASP A 694 -1.17 -0.11 36.86
N GLY A 695 0.08 -0.10 36.39
CA GLY A 695 1.26 -0.57 37.10
C GLY A 695 1.56 -2.06 36.94
N ASP A 696 1.14 -2.70 35.85
CA ASP A 696 1.31 -4.14 35.63
C ASP A 696 2.62 -4.53 34.93
N GLY A 697 3.28 -3.56 34.30
CA GLY A 697 4.56 -3.74 33.61
C GLY A 697 4.51 -3.72 32.09
N TYR A 698 3.31 -3.60 31.50
CA TYR A 698 3.07 -3.33 30.09
C TYR A 698 2.55 -1.90 29.95
N GLY A 699 2.69 -1.30 28.77
CA GLY A 699 2.28 0.08 28.59
C GLY A 699 1.60 0.35 27.25
N ASP A 700 0.85 1.45 27.22
CA ASP A 700 0.07 1.87 26.05
C ASP A 700 0.96 2.27 24.87
N ILE A 701 0.88 1.52 23.77
CA ILE A 701 1.57 1.80 22.49
C ILE A 701 1.31 3.23 21.98
N ASN A 702 0.16 3.82 22.30
CA ASN A 702 -0.24 5.16 21.85
C ASN A 702 0.23 6.27 22.79
N MET A 703 0.74 5.95 23.98
CA MET A 703 1.20 6.93 24.96
C MET A 703 2.67 6.77 25.29
N THR A 704 3.52 7.31 24.42
CA THR A 704 4.97 7.14 24.51
C THR A 704 5.72 8.35 25.08
N THR A 705 6.92 8.10 25.59
CA THR A 705 7.93 9.10 25.93
C THR A 705 9.31 8.58 25.56
N GLN A 706 10.24 9.46 25.21
CA GLN A 706 11.63 9.09 24.95
C GLN A 706 12.51 9.51 26.11
N ALA A 707 13.32 8.58 26.61
CA ALA A 707 14.26 8.81 27.70
C ALA A 707 15.42 7.81 27.63
N CYS A 708 16.43 7.97 28.48
CA CYS A 708 17.53 7.01 28.56
C CYS A 708 17.27 5.85 29.54
N SER A 709 16.23 5.99 30.34
CA SER A 709 15.79 4.99 31.30
C SER A 709 14.31 5.23 31.60
N ALA A 710 13.56 4.15 31.83
CA ALA A 710 12.12 4.18 32.06
C ALA A 710 11.73 5.27 33.07
N PRO A 711 11.03 6.33 32.62
CA PRO A 711 10.49 7.34 33.52
C PRO A 711 9.47 6.73 34.49
N SER A 712 9.23 7.41 35.62
CA SER A 712 8.24 6.92 36.58
C SER A 712 6.84 6.86 35.94
N GLY A 713 6.23 5.67 35.94
CA GLY A 713 4.94 5.41 35.31
C GLY A 713 5.03 5.08 33.81
N TYR A 714 6.22 4.66 33.35
CA TYR A 714 6.45 4.18 31.99
C TYR A 714 7.30 2.90 32.00
N VAL A 715 7.14 2.04 30.99
CA VAL A 715 7.85 0.76 30.79
C VAL A 715 8.35 0.64 29.36
N ASP A 716 9.24 -0.31 29.06
CA ASP A 716 9.82 -0.54 27.73
C ASP A 716 9.01 -1.52 26.87
N ASP A 717 8.00 -2.17 27.44
CA ASP A 717 7.10 -3.10 26.77
C ASP A 717 5.77 -2.41 26.42
N SER A 718 5.44 -2.36 25.13
CA SER A 718 4.27 -1.63 24.59
C SER A 718 3.02 -2.47 24.42
N SER A 719 3.03 -3.68 24.96
CA SER A 719 2.14 -4.73 24.50
C SER A 719 0.79 -4.74 25.23
N ASP A 720 0.47 -3.68 25.99
CA ASP A 720 -0.78 -3.56 26.73
C ASP A 720 -1.95 -3.17 25.81
N CYS A 721 -3.01 -3.97 25.80
CA CYS A 721 -4.24 -3.70 25.05
C CYS A 721 -5.31 -2.95 25.87
N ASP A 722 -5.16 -2.82 27.19
CA ASP A 722 -5.96 -1.95 28.06
C ASP A 722 -5.15 -1.45 29.28
N ASP A 723 -4.38 -0.38 29.07
CA ASP A 723 -3.55 0.33 30.07
C ASP A 723 -4.34 0.93 31.26
N THR A 724 -5.64 0.66 31.35
CA THR A 724 -6.46 1.03 32.51
C THR A 724 -6.77 -0.14 33.44
N SER A 725 -6.36 -1.35 33.07
CA SER A 725 -6.71 -2.61 33.72
C SER A 725 -5.53 -3.60 33.83
N ALA A 726 -4.90 -3.63 35.00
CA ALA A 726 -3.76 -4.51 35.35
C ALA A 726 -4.04 -6.04 35.31
N SER A 727 -5.20 -6.45 34.80
CA SER A 727 -5.56 -7.84 34.52
C SER A 727 -5.65 -8.15 33.02
N VAL A 728 -5.34 -7.17 32.16
CA VAL A 728 -5.39 -7.27 30.70
C VAL A 728 -4.00 -6.95 30.19
N TYR A 729 -3.23 -7.99 29.84
CA TYR A 729 -1.84 -7.86 29.38
C TYR A 729 -1.40 -9.15 28.69
N PRO A 730 -0.37 -9.11 27.83
CA PRO A 730 0.15 -10.29 27.15
C PRO A 730 0.49 -11.45 28.07
N GLY A 731 -0.21 -12.57 27.89
CA GLY A 731 -0.05 -13.76 28.72
C GLY A 731 -0.79 -13.70 30.07
N ALA A 732 -1.73 -12.78 30.24
CA ALA A 732 -2.76 -12.89 31.27
C ALA A 732 -3.55 -14.19 31.10
N GLN A 733 -4.24 -14.62 32.16
CA GLN A 733 -5.06 -15.82 32.09
C GLN A 733 -6.46 -15.45 31.63
N GLU A 734 -6.86 -15.96 30.47
CA GLU A 734 -8.19 -15.81 29.91
C GLU A 734 -9.31 -16.27 30.87
N ILE A 735 -10.40 -15.51 30.87
CA ILE A 735 -11.68 -15.84 31.47
C ILE A 735 -12.65 -16.14 30.31
N PRO A 736 -12.90 -17.43 30.02
CA PRO A 736 -13.67 -17.79 28.85
C PRO A 736 -15.07 -17.16 28.80
N ASN A 737 -15.45 -16.68 27.61
CA ASN A 737 -16.77 -16.16 27.26
C ASN A 737 -17.20 -14.91 28.05
N ASP A 738 -16.28 -14.10 28.58
CA ASP A 738 -16.62 -12.85 29.28
C ASP A 738 -16.61 -11.61 28.39
N GLY A 739 -16.24 -11.78 27.12
CA GLY A 739 -16.22 -10.76 26.08
C GLY A 739 -15.03 -9.82 26.16
N MET A 740 -14.00 -10.16 26.95
CA MET A 740 -12.78 -9.39 27.09
C MET A 740 -11.59 -10.28 26.73
N ASP A 741 -10.72 -9.77 25.88
CA ASP A 741 -9.43 -10.39 25.55
C ASP A 741 -8.44 -9.97 26.62
N GLN A 742 -8.12 -10.86 27.57
CA GLN A 742 -7.23 -10.53 28.67
C GLN A 742 -5.76 -10.69 28.28
N ASP A 743 -5.44 -11.66 27.44
CA ASP A 743 -4.06 -11.96 27.06
C ASP A 743 -3.57 -11.19 25.81
N CYS A 744 -4.41 -10.30 25.28
CA CYS A 744 -4.13 -9.43 24.15
C CYS A 744 -3.76 -10.20 22.86
N ASN A 745 -4.28 -11.41 22.67
CA ASN A 745 -4.03 -12.22 21.46
C ASN A 745 -4.98 -11.89 20.30
N GLY A 746 -5.94 -10.97 20.50
CA GLY A 746 -6.94 -10.55 19.52
C GLY A 746 -8.28 -11.27 19.63
N SER A 747 -8.46 -12.16 20.61
CA SER A 747 -9.68 -12.94 20.80
C SER A 747 -9.89 -13.38 22.25
N ASP A 748 -11.10 -13.17 22.78
CA ASP A 748 -11.56 -13.83 24.01
C ASP A 748 -11.59 -15.35 23.79
N LEU A 749 -11.09 -16.11 24.77
CA LEU A 749 -11.11 -17.57 24.75
C LEU A 749 -12.56 -18.10 24.79
N VAL A 750 -13.10 -18.45 23.63
CA VAL A 750 -14.43 -19.05 23.54
C VAL A 750 -14.36 -20.54 23.92
N ILE A 751 -15.05 -20.94 24.98
CA ILE A 751 -15.23 -22.34 25.36
C ILE A 751 -16.73 -22.67 25.33
N PRO A 752 -17.18 -23.65 24.53
CA PRO A 752 -18.58 -24.02 24.48
C PRO A 752 -19.09 -24.61 25.81
N ASP A 753 -20.41 -24.54 25.99
CA ASP A 753 -21.20 -25.28 26.98
C ASP A 753 -22.18 -26.15 26.17
N THR A 754 -21.70 -27.33 25.78
CA THR A 754 -22.32 -28.19 24.76
C THR A 754 -23.71 -28.67 25.19
N ASP A 755 -23.94 -28.89 26.48
CA ASP A 755 -25.21 -29.40 27.00
C ASP A 755 -26.08 -28.37 27.73
N SER A 756 -25.58 -27.13 27.85
CA SER A 756 -26.26 -25.96 28.41
C SER A 756 -26.64 -26.09 29.89
N ASP A 757 -25.81 -26.76 30.68
CA ASP A 757 -26.03 -26.98 32.10
C ASP A 757 -25.39 -25.90 33.02
N GLY A 758 -24.54 -25.05 32.42
CA GLY A 758 -23.83 -23.95 33.08
C GLY A 758 -22.39 -24.27 33.49
N ILE A 759 -21.84 -25.42 33.10
CA ILE A 759 -20.44 -25.79 33.23
C ILE A 759 -19.81 -25.83 31.82
N LEU A 760 -18.68 -25.14 31.62
CA LEU A 760 -18.01 -25.10 30.32
C LEU A 760 -17.32 -26.44 30.01
N ASP A 761 -17.28 -26.83 28.73
CA ASP A 761 -16.79 -28.12 28.24
C ASP A 761 -15.39 -28.51 28.75
N ASN A 762 -14.51 -27.53 28.97
CA ASN A 762 -13.15 -27.77 29.44
C ASN A 762 -13.07 -28.23 30.92
N VAL A 763 -14.14 -28.00 31.69
CA VAL A 763 -14.25 -28.38 33.11
C VAL A 763 -15.46 -29.27 33.40
N ASP A 764 -16.24 -29.60 32.36
CA ASP A 764 -17.40 -30.47 32.45
C ASP A 764 -17.01 -31.95 32.34
N ASN A 765 -17.28 -32.72 33.40
CA ASN A 765 -17.07 -34.16 33.39
C ASN A 765 -18.19 -34.96 32.70
N CYS A 766 -19.22 -34.31 32.16
CA CYS A 766 -20.22 -34.87 31.24
C CYS A 766 -20.60 -33.92 30.09
N ILE A 767 -19.63 -33.53 29.26
CA ILE A 767 -19.76 -32.61 28.11
C ILE A 767 -21.06 -32.69 27.26
N ASP A 768 -21.66 -33.88 27.11
CA ASP A 768 -22.86 -34.09 26.28
C ASP A 768 -24.15 -34.31 27.10
N THR A 769 -24.11 -34.25 28.44
CA THR A 769 -25.20 -34.70 29.33
C THR A 769 -25.30 -33.87 30.61
N PRO A 770 -26.36 -33.04 30.76
CA PRO A 770 -26.42 -32.03 31.81
C PRO A 770 -26.25 -32.60 33.22
N ASN A 771 -25.18 -32.21 33.90
CA ASN A 771 -24.86 -32.57 35.28
C ASN A 771 -24.24 -31.39 36.09
N PRO A 772 -25.03 -30.33 36.43
CA PRO A 772 -24.48 -29.12 37.05
C PRO A 772 -23.81 -29.31 38.43
N ASP A 773 -23.95 -30.50 39.04
CA ASP A 773 -23.32 -30.85 40.30
C ASP A 773 -21.95 -31.55 40.14
N GLN A 774 -21.53 -31.83 38.90
CA GLN A 774 -20.24 -32.40 38.50
C GLN A 774 -19.86 -33.63 39.32
N LYS A 775 -20.87 -34.42 39.69
CA LYS A 775 -20.69 -35.51 40.64
C LYS A 775 -20.01 -36.70 39.96
N ASP A 776 -18.81 -37.02 40.46
CA ASP A 776 -18.01 -38.17 40.05
C ASP A 776 -17.77 -39.07 41.30
N SER A 777 -18.44 -40.22 41.36
CA SER A 777 -18.43 -41.09 42.54
C SER A 777 -17.24 -42.03 42.62
N ASP A 778 -16.57 -42.34 41.51
CA ASP A 778 -15.43 -43.27 41.46
C ASP A 778 -14.11 -42.63 41.01
N ASN A 779 -14.13 -41.32 40.78
CA ASN A 779 -12.99 -40.43 40.55
C ASN A 779 -12.20 -40.76 39.28
N ASP A 780 -12.87 -41.25 38.24
CA ASP A 780 -12.23 -41.59 36.96
C ASP A 780 -12.21 -40.42 35.96
N GLY A 781 -12.86 -39.29 36.29
CA GLY A 781 -12.93 -38.09 35.47
C GLY A 781 -14.15 -38.02 34.55
N ILE A 782 -15.03 -39.03 34.58
CA ILE A 782 -16.33 -39.04 33.89
C ILE A 782 -17.42 -38.88 34.97
N GLY A 783 -18.39 -37.98 34.74
CA GLY A 783 -19.46 -37.75 35.70
C GLY A 783 -20.45 -38.92 35.78
N ASP A 784 -21.05 -39.12 36.95
CA ASP A 784 -21.97 -40.22 37.24
C ASP A 784 -23.15 -40.33 36.26
N GLU A 785 -23.57 -39.21 35.64
CA GLU A 785 -24.70 -39.14 34.72
C GLU A 785 -24.34 -39.63 33.30
N CYS A 786 -23.08 -39.54 32.88
CA CYS A 786 -22.57 -39.98 31.58
C CYS A 786 -21.65 -41.23 31.66
N ASP A 787 -21.30 -41.68 32.86
CA ASP A 787 -20.56 -42.94 33.07
C ASP A 787 -21.46 -44.16 32.84
N VAL A 788 -21.37 -44.72 31.63
CA VAL A 788 -21.93 -46.02 31.26
C VAL A 788 -20.95 -47.14 31.58
N MET A 789 -20.96 -47.61 32.84
CA MET A 789 -20.13 -48.71 33.37
C MET A 789 -19.62 -49.70 32.30
N GLY A 790 -18.31 -49.65 32.01
CA GLY A 790 -17.54 -50.61 31.19
C GLY A 790 -16.57 -51.45 32.04
N ILE A 791 -15.79 -52.35 31.42
CA ILE A 791 -14.70 -53.10 32.07
C ILE A 791 -13.33 -52.54 31.70
N VAL A 792 -12.41 -52.41 32.67
CA VAL A 792 -11.02 -52.03 32.41
C VAL A 792 -10.12 -53.26 32.46
N VAL A 793 -9.44 -53.55 31.34
CA VAL A 793 -8.65 -54.78 31.18
C VAL A 793 -7.15 -54.46 31.27
N PRO A 794 -6.43 -54.88 32.34
CA PRO A 794 -5.02 -54.55 32.47
C PRO A 794 -4.17 -55.31 31.43
N LYS A 795 -3.22 -54.58 30.84
CA LYS A 795 -2.30 -55.06 29.79
C LYS A 795 -1.21 -56.01 30.30
N GLY A 796 -1.15 -56.31 31.60
CA GLY A 796 -0.26 -57.32 32.15
C GLY A 796 -0.46 -57.54 33.65
N PHE A 797 0.08 -58.65 34.16
CA PHE A 797 0.09 -58.97 35.59
C PHE A 797 1.28 -59.85 35.95
N SER A 798 1.64 -59.88 37.24
CA SER A 798 2.87 -60.48 37.76
C SER A 798 2.62 -61.54 38.83
N PRO A 799 2.18 -62.77 38.47
CA PRO A 799 1.84 -63.85 39.40
C PRO A 799 3.05 -64.48 40.13
N ASN A 800 3.81 -63.67 40.88
CA ASN A 800 5.07 -64.01 41.52
C ASN A 800 4.93 -64.41 43.00
N GLY A 801 3.75 -64.22 43.59
CA GLY A 801 3.41 -64.55 44.97
C GLY A 801 3.77 -63.47 45.99
N ASP A 802 3.98 -62.22 45.56
CA ASP A 802 4.29 -61.08 46.44
C ASP A 802 3.04 -60.38 47.01
N GLY A 803 1.84 -60.81 46.61
CA GLY A 803 0.55 -60.25 47.02
C GLY A 803 0.03 -59.11 46.14
N THR A 804 0.79 -58.67 45.13
CA THR A 804 0.45 -57.59 44.21
C THR A 804 0.34 -58.11 42.78
N ASN A 805 -0.78 -57.85 42.10
CA ASN A 805 -1.02 -58.31 40.72
C ASN A 805 -0.79 -59.81 40.51
N ASP A 806 -1.05 -60.60 41.56
CA ASP A 806 -0.89 -62.06 41.56
C ASP A 806 -1.96 -62.78 40.73
N THR A 807 -3.04 -62.07 40.40
CA THR A 807 -4.08 -62.49 39.48
C THR A 807 -4.37 -61.40 38.45
N TRP A 808 -4.90 -61.80 37.29
CA TRP A 808 -5.33 -60.87 36.26
C TRP A 808 -6.63 -60.19 36.70
N MET A 809 -6.53 -58.98 37.23
CA MET A 809 -7.65 -58.24 37.80
C MET A 809 -8.27 -57.31 36.77
N ILE A 810 -9.40 -57.69 36.20
CA ILE A 810 -10.19 -56.86 35.29
C ILE A 810 -11.18 -56.07 36.15
N GLU A 811 -11.11 -54.75 36.10
CA GLU A 811 -11.97 -53.89 36.90
C GLU A 811 -13.41 -53.96 36.38
N ASN A 812 -14.37 -53.86 37.31
CA ASN A 812 -15.81 -53.97 37.05
C ASN A 812 -16.31 -55.28 36.41
N ILE A 813 -15.45 -56.25 36.11
CA ILE A 813 -15.85 -57.54 35.50
C ILE A 813 -16.86 -58.33 36.34
N THR A 814 -16.86 -58.14 37.67
CA THR A 814 -17.78 -58.80 38.59
C THR A 814 -19.21 -58.28 38.49
N ALA A 815 -19.41 -57.08 37.91
CA ALA A 815 -20.74 -56.53 37.62
C ALA A 815 -21.45 -57.29 36.48
N TYR A 816 -20.69 -58.06 35.68
CA TYR A 816 -21.21 -58.86 34.55
C TYR A 816 -21.14 -60.36 34.87
N PRO A 817 -22.11 -60.93 35.61
CA PRO A 817 -22.06 -62.33 36.06
C PRO A 817 -22.14 -63.36 34.92
N ARG A 818 -22.45 -62.91 33.70
CA ARG A 818 -22.51 -63.72 32.47
C ARG A 818 -21.23 -63.65 31.64
N ASN A 819 -20.21 -62.93 32.12
CA ASN A 819 -18.97 -62.76 31.38
C ASN A 819 -18.30 -64.11 31.08
N ASN A 820 -17.60 -64.19 29.95
CA ASN A 820 -16.77 -65.32 29.57
C ASN A 820 -15.44 -64.79 29.05
N ILE A 821 -14.32 -65.27 29.61
CA ILE A 821 -12.98 -64.88 29.17
C ILE A 821 -12.26 -66.06 28.54
N LYS A 822 -11.52 -65.81 27.46
CA LYS A 822 -10.68 -66.78 26.75
C LYS A 822 -9.29 -66.15 26.53
N VAL A 823 -8.22 -66.91 26.77
CA VAL A 823 -6.84 -66.45 26.57
C VAL A 823 -6.08 -67.44 25.69
N PHE A 824 -5.26 -66.93 24.79
CA PHE A 824 -4.55 -67.65 23.74
C PHE A 824 -3.05 -67.31 23.73
N ASN A 825 -2.21 -68.28 23.39
CA ASN A 825 -0.78 -68.05 23.18
C ASN A 825 -0.49 -67.48 21.77
N ARG A 826 0.76 -67.09 21.53
CA ARG A 826 1.24 -66.50 20.25
C ARG A 826 0.97 -67.34 18.99
N TRP A 827 0.65 -68.63 19.13
CA TRP A 827 0.34 -69.53 18.02
C TRP A 827 -1.17 -69.72 17.82
N GLY A 828 -2.01 -68.94 18.51
CA GLY A 828 -3.46 -69.01 18.43
C GLY A 828 -4.08 -70.15 19.24
N ASN A 829 -3.31 -70.89 20.04
CA ASN A 829 -3.87 -71.97 20.87
C ASN A 829 -4.41 -71.40 22.19
N LYS A 830 -5.63 -71.79 22.56
CA LYS A 830 -6.25 -71.40 23.83
C LYS A 830 -5.52 -72.04 25.01
N VAL A 831 -5.19 -71.24 26.02
CA VAL A 831 -4.45 -71.66 27.23
C VAL A 831 -5.27 -71.48 28.51
N TYR A 832 -6.30 -70.63 28.47
CA TYR A 832 -7.20 -70.40 29.59
C TYR A 832 -8.62 -70.04 29.10
N GLU A 833 -9.63 -70.48 29.83
CA GLU A 833 -11.02 -70.05 29.67
C GLU A 833 -11.73 -70.07 31.02
N SER A 834 -12.58 -69.07 31.27
CA SER A 834 -13.43 -69.03 32.45
C SER A 834 -14.79 -68.43 32.12
N ASN A 835 -15.85 -69.14 32.50
CA ASN A 835 -17.19 -68.56 32.60
C ASN A 835 -17.35 -67.88 33.96
N ASN A 836 -18.00 -66.73 33.98
CA ASN A 836 -18.16 -65.88 35.15
C ASN A 836 -16.80 -65.64 35.85
N TYR A 837 -15.89 -64.97 35.14
CA TYR A 837 -14.59 -64.61 35.68
C TYR A 837 -14.71 -63.66 36.86
N GLN A 838 -13.89 -63.88 37.89
CA GLN A 838 -13.95 -63.19 39.18
C GLN A 838 -12.53 -62.80 39.64
N ASN A 839 -11.69 -62.31 38.72
CA ASN A 839 -10.33 -61.82 39.01
C ASN A 839 -9.42 -62.83 39.72
N ASN A 840 -9.55 -64.11 39.36
CA ASN A 840 -8.96 -65.23 40.08
C ASN A 840 -7.92 -66.03 39.27
N TRP A 841 -7.52 -65.57 38.08
CA TRP A 841 -6.55 -66.27 37.26
C TRP A 841 -5.12 -65.82 37.55
N ASN A 842 -4.25 -66.75 37.90
CA ASN A 842 -2.86 -66.54 38.32
C ASN A 842 -1.82 -66.91 37.24
N GLY A 843 -2.21 -66.93 35.96
CA GLY A 843 -1.29 -67.23 34.86
C GLY A 843 -0.95 -68.71 34.67
N GLU A 844 -1.63 -69.63 35.35
CA GLU A 844 -1.49 -71.07 35.10
C GLU A 844 -2.36 -71.54 33.93
N SER A 845 -1.80 -72.42 33.08
CA SER A 845 -2.57 -73.03 31.99
C SER A 845 -3.60 -74.01 32.54
N LYS A 846 -4.83 -73.95 32.01
CA LYS A 846 -5.89 -74.95 32.29
C LYS A 846 -6.19 -75.85 31.09
N GLU A 847 -5.57 -75.58 29.94
CA GLU A 847 -5.75 -76.31 28.69
C GLU A 847 -4.37 -76.72 28.13
N GLY A 848 -4.02 -78.01 28.21
CA GLY A 848 -2.84 -78.57 27.51
C GLY A 848 -1.50 -78.65 28.26
N GLY A 849 -1.42 -78.30 29.55
CA GLY A 849 -0.22 -78.50 30.39
C GLY A 849 -0.46 -78.09 31.85
N SER A 850 0.24 -78.70 32.80
CA SER A 850 0.16 -78.31 34.23
C SER A 850 1.34 -77.38 34.56
N GLY A 851 1.06 -76.13 34.89
CA GLY A 851 2.05 -75.16 35.36
C GLY A 851 1.83 -73.73 34.88
N LYS A 852 2.67 -72.84 35.43
CA LYS A 852 2.80 -71.42 35.05
C LYS A 852 3.07 -71.27 33.55
N LEU A 853 2.31 -70.41 32.88
CA LEU A 853 2.53 -70.06 31.48
C LEU A 853 3.88 -69.34 31.31
N PRO A 854 4.62 -69.53 30.20
CA PRO A 854 5.85 -68.78 29.95
C PRO A 854 5.65 -67.26 29.95
N VAL A 855 6.67 -66.51 30.38
CA VAL A 855 6.72 -65.04 30.26
C VAL A 855 6.56 -64.63 28.79
N GLY A 856 5.73 -63.63 28.55
CA GLY A 856 5.49 -63.11 27.20
C GLY A 856 4.04 -62.66 26.95
N PRO A 857 3.75 -62.25 25.71
CA PRO A 857 2.43 -61.77 25.32
C PRO A 857 1.44 -62.92 25.04
N TYR A 858 0.19 -62.70 25.42
CA TYR A 858 -0.97 -63.56 25.20
C TYR A 858 -2.13 -62.72 24.68
N LEU A 859 -2.97 -63.31 23.83
CA LEU A 859 -4.18 -62.67 23.31
C LEU A 859 -5.37 -63.05 24.18
N TYR A 860 -6.35 -62.16 24.36
CA TYR A 860 -7.59 -62.46 25.07
C TYR A 860 -8.83 -62.03 24.28
N ILE A 861 -9.94 -62.68 24.60
CA ILE A 861 -11.30 -62.30 24.21
C ILE A 861 -12.17 -62.37 25.46
N ILE A 862 -12.94 -61.32 25.73
CA ILE A 862 -13.86 -61.18 26.85
C ILE A 862 -15.25 -60.89 26.29
N GLU A 863 -16.18 -61.79 26.53
CA GLU A 863 -17.58 -61.68 26.14
C GLU A 863 -18.38 -61.34 27.41
N LEU A 864 -18.88 -60.10 27.56
CA LEU A 864 -19.71 -59.72 28.72
C LEU A 864 -21.08 -60.41 28.71
N ASN A 865 -21.56 -60.80 27.53
CA ASN A 865 -22.85 -61.49 27.31
C ASN A 865 -24.09 -60.72 27.81
N GLU A 866 -24.02 -59.39 27.77
CA GLU A 866 -25.14 -58.48 28.02
C GLU A 866 -25.58 -57.76 26.72
N PRO A 867 -26.87 -57.40 26.57
CA PRO A 867 -27.35 -56.68 25.39
C PRO A 867 -26.63 -55.34 25.22
N GLY A 868 -26.16 -55.02 24.01
CA GLY A 868 -25.47 -53.77 23.70
C GLY A 868 -23.93 -53.82 23.82
N PHE A 869 -23.35 -54.88 24.39
CA PHE A 869 -21.89 -55.00 24.55
C PHE A 869 -21.27 -55.94 23.51
N SER A 870 -20.29 -55.43 22.75
CA SER A 870 -19.45 -56.22 21.84
C SER A 870 -18.32 -56.95 22.59
N PRO A 871 -17.81 -58.10 22.08
CA PRO A 871 -16.67 -58.78 22.69
C PRO A 871 -15.42 -57.88 22.73
N VAL A 872 -14.79 -57.76 23.90
CA VAL A 872 -13.55 -57.02 24.10
C VAL A 872 -12.37 -57.93 23.79
N GLN A 873 -11.48 -57.52 22.90
CA GLN A 873 -10.31 -58.31 22.49
C GLN A 873 -9.03 -57.48 22.61
N GLY A 874 -7.92 -58.15 22.92
CA GLY A 874 -6.65 -57.47 23.08
C GLY A 874 -5.52 -58.43 23.43
N TRP A 875 -4.42 -57.88 23.93
CA TRP A 875 -3.29 -58.66 24.41
C TRP A 875 -2.92 -58.27 25.84
N MET A 876 -2.32 -59.21 26.56
CA MET A 876 -1.75 -59.00 27.88
C MET A 876 -0.34 -59.61 27.96
N TYR A 877 0.49 -59.09 28.85
CA TYR A 877 1.82 -59.61 29.14
C TYR A 877 1.87 -60.29 30.51
N ILE A 878 2.35 -61.53 30.56
CA ILE A 878 2.59 -62.25 31.82
C ILE A 878 4.07 -62.14 32.18
N ASN A 879 4.37 -61.72 33.40
CA ASN A 879 5.72 -61.70 33.99
C ASN A 879 5.74 -62.38 35.37
N TYR A 880 6.88 -62.82 35.91
CA TYR A 880 6.95 -63.45 37.25
C TYR A 880 8.10 -62.88 38.08
#